data_AF-A0A2H9PQ20-F1
#
_entry.id   AF-A0A2H9PQ20-F1
#
_cell.length_a   1.000
_cell.length_b   1.000
_cell.length_c   1.000
_cell.angle_alpha   90.00
_cell.angle_beta   90.00
_cell.angle_gamma   90.00
#
_symmetry.space_group_name_H-M   'P 1'
#
loop_
_entity.id
_entity.type
_entity.pdbx_description
1 polymer ?
#
loop_
_entity_poly.entity_id
_entity_poly.type
_entity_poly.pdbx_seq_one_letter_code
_entity_poly.pdbx_strand_id
1 'polypeptide(L)'
;MSRNKLDHIVQLFIPPSLVVLMFLTILELFYELSVFTKFVIDIFDLYVIIIFAIDLYYRWQDTPYFWLYLKKHWLDIIATIPFNLIFIGVEGLALIQGLRGIRNIKGLILAIRTTKSLRFVRFIKVIRFSSRLPRFLRAREHLKETKIRKVQPHEKEMKGTLSFKVILLITINSIMGTGIYFLTAAGAKYSGPASLISWGILSLISIYIAMCFSELASMFPKAGGVYEFAKQAYGRFFSFIVGWATSIAGSVTIAMLLLGSLQYLLPNNPQYYIPVAFLLIIVFNLVAYRGLKTSTFMLVTFAIFTLVTVIGLIFPGLLNLNPQNFQPFFVFPSFTIILTIFFIAETFFGWESAVFLSAETKNPTKVMPKALIYGTIIIAVLAFALALSAMGIIPWQEYAQSNAPLRDLSNALFGNTGGIVFTALIFISIIGAVACWVVSAPRLLMSIAEDKLFFVQFSKIHPKYKSPYVSIGFQSILLMILVWIGSGSYETLLHILLPLIIFVYSAVLLSLVVLRFKKPQILRPYKVIFGKVGPLITILFMGFLLVMFLLETKSSLSLLKVSLSLVLFGVPAYFFIEIFYEANYITLRRDIFAKLRKHWHKMPHHRSIYSTLIKHSGLIRNNAIILDHNSPVGIIGHYLLKRKIPFSKLLVVNSSNEEISLIKKRTRSKRVFLHKSKPGQFANNLSQVDVLYSYNVLGYVKMMDNYVRDICSKLKTGGTLSLVVYNHWFNVMPNTPELEKIDKIKKMFLDNKVDVKSYHHKSFWKEEFYFYGTKK
;
A
#
# COMPACT_ATOMS: atom_id res chain seq x y z
N MET A 1 -11.16 2.05 -39.13
CA MET A 1 -10.76 1.13 -38.03
C MET A 1 -12.02 0.76 -37.25
N SER A 2 -12.30 -0.53 -36.98
CA SER A 2 -13.56 -0.91 -36.29
C SER A 2 -13.62 -0.34 -34.87
N ARG A 3 -14.76 0.23 -34.45
CA ARG A 3 -15.02 0.83 -33.11
C ARG A 3 -14.44 0.02 -31.94
N ASN A 4 -14.70 -1.28 -31.90
CA ASN A 4 -14.15 -2.19 -30.87
C ASN A 4 -12.62 -2.26 -30.83
N LYS A 5 -11.92 -2.02 -31.95
CA LYS A 5 -10.45 -1.94 -31.99
C LYS A 5 -9.94 -0.60 -31.46
N LEU A 6 -10.68 0.49 -31.66
CA LEU A 6 -10.30 1.81 -31.16
C LEU A 6 -10.51 1.86 -29.64
N ASP A 7 -11.68 1.44 -29.16
CA ASP A 7 -11.95 1.31 -27.72
C ASP A 7 -10.92 0.43 -27.02
N HIS A 8 -10.57 -0.71 -27.64
CA HIS A 8 -9.56 -1.60 -27.10
C HIS A 8 -8.15 -0.97 -27.11
N ILE A 9 -7.76 -0.20 -28.14
CA ILE A 9 -6.47 0.49 -28.19
C ILE A 9 -6.44 1.64 -27.17
N VAL A 10 -7.49 2.43 -27.11
CA VAL A 10 -7.68 3.54 -26.15
C VAL A 10 -7.61 3.01 -24.72
N GLN A 11 -8.32 1.92 -24.40
CA GLN A 11 -8.22 1.24 -23.09
C GLN A 11 -6.83 0.66 -22.80
N LEU A 12 -6.06 0.30 -23.83
CA LEU A 12 -4.73 -0.29 -23.69
C LEU A 12 -3.65 0.75 -23.38
N PHE A 13 -3.72 1.91 -24.05
CA PHE A 13 -2.67 2.94 -24.01
C PHE A 13 -2.96 4.05 -22.99
N ILE A 14 -4.24 4.37 -22.72
CA ILE A 14 -4.58 5.41 -21.73
C ILE A 14 -3.99 5.08 -20.35
N PRO A 15 -4.15 3.88 -19.76
CA PRO A 15 -3.69 3.64 -18.39
C PRO A 15 -2.16 3.72 -18.25
N PRO A 16 -1.34 3.07 -19.11
CA PRO A 16 0.12 3.20 -19.05
C PRO A 16 0.61 4.64 -19.31
N SER A 17 0.04 5.33 -20.30
CA SER A 17 0.48 6.68 -20.65
C SER A 17 0.07 7.71 -19.61
N LEU A 18 -1.10 7.54 -18.96
CA LEU A 18 -1.48 8.35 -17.80
C LEU A 18 -0.60 8.07 -16.58
N VAL A 19 -0.11 6.85 -16.40
CA VAL A 19 0.80 6.50 -15.28
C VAL A 19 2.19 7.10 -15.49
N VAL A 20 2.73 6.99 -16.71
CA VAL A 20 4.01 7.63 -17.09
C VAL A 20 3.88 9.14 -16.99
N LEU A 21 2.82 9.71 -17.56
CA LEU A 21 2.57 11.16 -17.47
C LEU A 21 2.40 11.58 -16.02
N MET A 22 1.64 10.86 -15.19
CA MET A 22 1.47 11.17 -13.77
C MET A 22 2.79 11.08 -13.02
N PHE A 23 3.61 10.04 -13.24
CA PHE A 23 4.93 9.91 -12.62
C PHE A 23 5.85 11.08 -12.99
N LEU A 24 5.90 11.44 -14.28
CA LEU A 24 6.73 12.54 -14.76
C LEU A 24 6.20 13.91 -14.29
N THR A 25 4.88 14.13 -14.31
CA THR A 25 4.24 15.36 -13.80
C THR A 25 4.41 15.49 -12.29
N ILE A 26 4.39 14.39 -11.53
CA ILE A 26 4.71 14.36 -10.10
C ILE A 26 6.18 14.70 -9.88
N LEU A 27 7.10 14.07 -10.61
CA LEU A 27 8.52 14.41 -10.58
C LEU A 27 8.74 15.90 -10.89
N GLU A 28 8.02 16.46 -11.86
CA GLU A 28 8.09 17.88 -12.24
C GLU A 28 7.47 18.81 -11.16
N LEU A 29 6.43 18.34 -10.48
CA LEU A 29 5.78 19.07 -9.40
C LEU A 29 6.73 19.28 -8.21
N PHE A 30 7.51 18.25 -7.89
CA PHE A 30 8.29 18.17 -6.67
C PHE A 30 9.79 18.43 -6.85
N TYR A 31 10.35 18.22 -8.04
CA TYR A 31 11.77 18.40 -8.35
C TYR A 31 11.98 19.37 -9.52
N GLU A 32 13.09 20.12 -9.51
CA GLU A 32 13.50 20.92 -10.67
C GLU A 32 14.07 20.01 -11.75
N LEU A 33 13.20 19.56 -12.65
CA LEU A 33 13.60 18.73 -13.78
C LEU A 33 14.28 19.56 -14.88
N SER A 34 15.19 18.90 -15.61
CA SER A 34 15.87 19.48 -16.77
C SER A 34 14.89 19.88 -17.88
N VAL A 35 15.29 20.84 -18.73
CA VAL A 35 14.47 21.32 -19.87
C VAL A 35 14.04 20.18 -20.78
N PHE A 36 14.93 19.22 -21.03
CA PHE A 36 14.63 18.02 -21.81
C PHE A 36 13.52 17.16 -21.19
N THR A 37 13.51 17.01 -19.87
CA THR A 37 12.49 16.20 -19.18
C THR A 37 11.12 16.88 -19.23
N LYS A 38 11.06 18.22 -19.14
CA LYS A 38 9.82 18.99 -19.31
C LYS A 38 9.26 18.86 -20.73
N PHE A 39 10.12 18.94 -21.74
CA PHE A 39 9.74 18.72 -23.13
C PHE A 39 9.15 17.32 -23.37
N VAL A 40 9.73 16.28 -22.76
CA VAL A 40 9.20 14.91 -22.82
C VAL A 40 7.82 14.81 -22.15
N ILE A 41 7.59 15.51 -21.03
CA ILE A 41 6.30 15.57 -20.34
C ILE A 41 5.23 16.19 -21.23
N ASP A 42 5.54 17.33 -21.86
CA ASP A 42 4.58 18.06 -22.70
C ASP A 42 4.20 17.25 -23.95
N ILE A 43 5.15 16.51 -24.54
CA ILE A 43 4.87 15.55 -25.63
C ILE A 43 3.93 14.43 -25.16
N PHE A 44 4.18 13.86 -23.98
CA PHE A 44 3.32 12.81 -23.41
C PHE A 44 1.92 13.34 -23.08
N ASP A 45 1.79 14.58 -22.61
CA ASP A 45 0.50 15.21 -22.33
C ASP A 45 -0.28 15.45 -23.63
N LEU A 46 0.40 15.95 -24.68
CA LEU A 46 -0.18 16.12 -26.01
C LEU A 46 -0.70 14.79 -26.58
N TYR A 47 0.09 13.72 -26.43
CA TYR A 47 -0.30 12.37 -26.81
C TYR A 47 -1.58 11.90 -26.11
N VAL A 48 -1.69 12.13 -24.78
CA VAL A 48 -2.89 11.78 -24.01
C VAL A 48 -4.11 12.60 -24.42
N ILE A 49 -3.95 13.90 -24.68
CA ILE A 49 -5.03 14.79 -25.15
C ILE A 49 -5.60 14.27 -26.48
N ILE A 50 -4.73 13.95 -27.44
CA ILE A 50 -5.13 13.45 -28.75
C ILE A 50 -5.97 12.18 -28.62
N ILE A 51 -5.56 11.25 -27.74
CA ILE A 51 -6.31 10.01 -27.50
C ILE A 51 -7.70 10.30 -26.91
N PHE A 52 -7.79 11.18 -25.91
CA PHE A 52 -9.07 11.53 -25.30
C PHE A 52 -10.00 12.28 -26.28
N ALA A 53 -9.44 13.15 -27.12
CA ALA A 53 -10.19 13.92 -28.13
C ALA A 53 -10.76 13.01 -29.21
N ILE A 54 -9.98 12.03 -29.67
CA ILE A 54 -10.45 11.00 -30.60
C ILE A 54 -11.60 10.20 -29.99
N ASP A 55 -11.48 9.76 -28.73
CA ASP A 55 -12.54 8.99 -28.05
C ASP A 55 -13.83 9.82 -27.82
N LEU A 56 -13.72 11.10 -27.48
CA LEU A 56 -14.87 12.01 -27.39
C LEU A 56 -15.54 12.23 -28.74
N TYR A 57 -14.78 12.50 -29.79
CA TYR A 57 -15.31 12.69 -31.14
C TYR A 57 -16.18 11.50 -31.59
N TYR A 58 -15.75 10.27 -31.29
CA TYR A 58 -16.56 9.09 -31.63
C TYR A 58 -17.81 8.94 -30.77
N ARG A 59 -17.79 9.29 -29.47
CA ARG A 59 -18.97 9.23 -28.60
C ARG A 59 -20.00 10.30 -28.91
N TRP A 60 -19.55 11.44 -29.42
CA TRP A 60 -20.43 12.47 -29.94
C TRP A 60 -21.35 11.89 -31.03
N GLN A 61 -20.83 11.01 -31.90
CA GLN A 61 -21.62 10.35 -32.94
C GLN A 61 -22.71 9.40 -32.40
N ASP A 62 -22.59 8.93 -31.15
CA ASP A 62 -23.55 8.01 -30.52
C ASP A 62 -24.64 8.70 -29.70
N THR A 63 -24.55 10.02 -29.52
CA THR A 63 -25.44 10.75 -28.60
C THR A 63 -26.26 11.77 -29.41
N PRO A 64 -27.55 11.52 -29.65
CA PRO A 64 -28.36 12.39 -30.52
C PRO A 64 -28.64 13.78 -29.90
N TYR A 65 -28.29 14.01 -28.63
CA TYR A 65 -28.58 15.26 -27.90
C TYR A 65 -27.34 15.86 -27.22
N PHE A 66 -27.02 17.11 -27.57
CA PHE A 66 -25.84 17.84 -27.09
C PHE A 66 -25.76 17.94 -25.56
N TRP A 67 -26.86 18.34 -24.91
CA TRP A 67 -26.90 18.55 -23.46
C TRP A 67 -26.72 17.26 -22.66
N LEU A 68 -27.22 16.15 -23.18
CA LEU A 68 -27.07 14.83 -22.56
C LEU A 68 -25.62 14.34 -22.66
N TYR A 69 -24.99 14.59 -23.82
CA TYR A 69 -23.58 14.31 -24.04
C TYR A 69 -22.68 15.11 -23.10
N LEU A 70 -22.93 16.43 -22.99
CA LEU A 70 -22.17 17.32 -22.11
C LEU A 70 -22.28 16.87 -20.65
N LYS A 71 -23.50 16.62 -20.14
CA LYS A 71 -23.72 16.15 -18.76
C LYS A 71 -23.06 14.81 -18.47
N LYS A 72 -22.98 13.92 -19.47
CA LYS A 72 -22.39 12.58 -19.32
C LYS A 72 -20.86 12.58 -19.42
N HIS A 73 -20.29 13.50 -20.22
CA HIS A 73 -18.88 13.51 -20.60
C HIS A 73 -18.11 14.79 -20.23
N TRP A 74 -18.68 15.72 -19.44
CA TRP A 74 -18.05 17.01 -19.12
C TRP A 74 -16.62 16.90 -18.55
N LEU A 75 -16.33 15.92 -17.69
CA LEU A 75 -14.98 15.66 -17.16
C LEU A 75 -14.01 15.23 -18.27
N ASP A 76 -14.47 14.40 -19.20
CA ASP A 76 -13.67 13.95 -20.34
C ASP A 76 -13.41 15.13 -21.29
N ILE A 77 -14.40 15.99 -21.52
CA ILE A 77 -14.29 17.21 -22.34
C ILE A 77 -13.24 18.14 -21.73
N ILE A 78 -13.30 18.41 -20.43
CA ILE A 78 -12.29 19.20 -19.71
C ILE A 78 -10.88 18.58 -19.86
N ALA A 79 -10.78 17.25 -19.83
CA ALA A 79 -9.50 16.55 -20.00
C ALA A 79 -8.88 16.70 -21.40
N THR A 80 -9.68 17.01 -22.43
CA THR A 80 -9.25 17.21 -23.82
C THR A 80 -8.87 18.62 -24.20
N ILE A 81 -9.26 19.62 -23.42
CA ILE A 81 -8.91 20.99 -23.79
C ILE A 81 -7.40 21.14 -23.65
N PRO A 82 -6.66 21.48 -24.73
CA PRO A 82 -5.26 21.83 -24.60
C PRO A 82 -5.23 23.18 -23.87
N PHE A 83 -4.96 23.19 -22.57
CA PHE A 83 -5.02 24.44 -21.80
C PHE A 83 -3.95 25.46 -22.23
N ASN A 84 -2.89 25.02 -22.93
CA ASN A 84 -1.96 25.91 -23.62
C ASN A 84 -2.66 26.75 -24.70
N LEU A 85 -3.75 26.26 -25.30
CA LEU A 85 -4.59 26.98 -26.28
C LEU A 85 -5.57 27.98 -25.63
N ILE A 86 -6.06 27.72 -24.41
CA ILE A 86 -6.96 28.64 -23.68
C ILE A 86 -6.21 29.91 -23.24
N PHE A 87 -4.90 29.80 -23.00
CA PHE A 87 -4.02 30.91 -22.65
C PHE A 87 -3.07 31.31 -23.79
N ILE A 88 -3.44 31.04 -25.06
CA ILE A 88 -2.71 31.57 -26.24
C ILE A 88 -2.61 33.10 -26.27
N GLY A 89 -3.36 33.81 -25.42
CA GLY A 89 -3.16 35.23 -25.15
C GLY A 89 -1.88 35.58 -24.36
N VAL A 90 -1.10 34.60 -23.88
CA VAL A 90 0.14 34.87 -23.10
C VAL A 90 1.40 34.19 -23.69
N GLU A 91 1.29 33.19 -24.57
CA GLU A 91 2.48 32.48 -25.11
C GLU A 91 2.42 32.12 -26.61
N GLY A 92 1.43 32.62 -27.36
CA GLY A 92 1.17 32.15 -28.73
C GLY A 92 1.75 33.01 -29.86
N LEU A 93 3.07 33.00 -30.08
CA LEU A 93 3.66 33.34 -31.41
C LEU A 93 5.08 32.75 -31.62
N ALA A 94 5.32 31.52 -31.18
CA ALA A 94 6.58 30.81 -31.45
C ALA A 94 6.66 30.17 -32.85
N LEU A 95 5.71 30.44 -33.75
CA LEU A 95 5.74 30.03 -35.16
C LEU A 95 6.36 31.08 -36.09
N ILE A 96 6.79 32.24 -35.57
CA ILE A 96 7.53 33.29 -36.32
C ILE A 96 9.03 33.34 -35.93
N GLN A 97 9.53 32.39 -35.12
CA GLN A 97 10.97 32.30 -34.78
C GLN A 97 11.88 31.87 -35.95
N GLY A 98 11.35 31.82 -37.18
CA GLY A 98 12.13 31.78 -38.43
C GLY A 98 12.69 33.13 -38.88
N LEU A 99 12.31 34.26 -38.27
CA LEU A 99 12.85 35.58 -38.61
C LEU A 99 13.74 36.11 -37.48
N ARG A 100 15.04 35.85 -37.62
CA ARG A 100 16.12 36.44 -36.83
C ARG A 100 16.18 37.95 -37.10
N GLY A 101 15.92 38.75 -36.08
CA GLY A 101 16.28 40.16 -36.08
C GLY A 101 15.51 40.92 -35.01
N ILE A 102 16.16 41.20 -33.87
CA ILE A 102 16.03 42.39 -33.01
C ILE A 102 16.61 42.05 -31.63
N ARG A 103 17.62 42.83 -31.24
CA ARG A 103 18.63 42.53 -30.21
C ARG A 103 18.21 42.91 -28.77
N ASN A 104 16.93 43.18 -28.51
CA ASN A 104 16.48 43.86 -27.28
C ASN A 104 15.52 43.06 -26.36
N ILE A 105 15.47 41.74 -26.44
CA ILE A 105 14.58 40.91 -25.58
C ILE A 105 15.34 40.26 -24.40
N LYS A 106 16.32 40.95 -23.80
CA LYS A 106 16.90 40.48 -22.51
C LYS A 106 16.14 41.03 -21.29
N GLY A 107 15.54 42.22 -21.39
CA GLY A 107 14.76 42.83 -20.31
C GLY A 107 13.41 42.16 -20.06
N LEU A 108 12.71 41.74 -21.12
CA LEU A 108 11.37 41.14 -21.03
C LEU A 108 11.40 39.69 -20.50
N ILE A 109 12.46 38.93 -20.80
CA ILE A 109 12.67 37.56 -20.31
C ILE A 109 12.96 37.54 -18.80
N LEU A 110 13.55 38.62 -18.26
CA LEU A 110 13.81 38.72 -16.83
C LEU A 110 12.53 39.02 -16.01
N ALA A 111 11.56 39.74 -16.59
CA ALA A 111 10.30 40.08 -15.94
C ALA A 111 9.30 38.90 -15.85
N ILE A 112 9.35 37.95 -16.80
CA ILE A 112 8.51 36.75 -16.81
C ILE A 112 8.98 35.68 -15.80
N ARG A 113 10.16 35.88 -15.20
CA ARG A 113 10.78 34.96 -14.21
C ARG A 113 10.21 35.06 -12.79
N THR A 114 9.06 35.71 -12.60
CA THR A 114 8.40 35.80 -11.30
C THR A 114 7.81 34.44 -10.89
N THR A 115 8.33 33.91 -9.77
CA THR A 115 8.08 32.59 -9.16
C THR A 115 6.60 32.23 -8.93
N LYS A 116 5.68 33.20 -9.02
CA LYS A 116 4.22 33.00 -8.89
C LYS A 116 3.60 32.30 -10.12
N SER A 117 4.13 32.52 -11.33
CA SER A 117 3.62 31.92 -12.58
C SER A 117 3.83 30.39 -12.62
N LEU A 118 5.03 29.90 -12.28
CA LEU A 118 5.33 28.46 -12.31
C LEU A 118 4.52 27.63 -11.31
N ARG A 119 4.21 28.17 -10.12
CA ARG A 119 3.41 27.46 -9.11
C ARG A 119 1.96 27.29 -9.55
N PHE A 120 1.41 28.31 -10.23
CA PHE A 120 0.05 28.27 -10.76
C PHE A 120 -0.08 27.29 -11.94
N VAL A 121 0.89 27.30 -12.86
CA VAL A 121 0.97 26.33 -13.97
C VAL A 121 1.08 24.89 -13.44
N ARG A 122 1.91 24.66 -12.40
CA ARG A 122 2.06 23.36 -11.74
C ARG A 122 0.77 22.89 -11.04
N PHE A 123 0.08 23.79 -10.34
CA PHE A 123 -1.22 23.51 -9.71
C PHE A 123 -2.30 23.15 -10.73
N ILE A 124 -2.32 23.83 -11.88
CA ILE A 124 -3.25 23.55 -12.98
C ILE A 124 -2.97 22.19 -13.63
N LYS A 125 -1.70 21.77 -13.79
CA LYS A 125 -1.35 20.41 -14.26
C LYS A 125 -1.93 19.32 -13.33
N VAL A 126 -1.99 19.57 -12.02
CA VAL A 126 -2.61 18.65 -11.03
C VAL A 126 -4.13 18.62 -11.16
N ILE A 127 -4.78 19.78 -11.29
CA ILE A 127 -6.24 19.86 -11.55
C ILE A 127 -6.58 19.10 -12.83
N ARG A 128 -5.80 19.28 -13.90
CA ARG A 128 -5.94 18.58 -15.18
C ARG A 128 -5.80 17.06 -15.06
N PHE A 129 -4.93 16.57 -14.19
CA PHE A 129 -4.85 15.13 -13.91
C PHE A 129 -6.04 14.66 -13.07
N SER A 130 -6.44 15.41 -12.05
CA SER A 130 -7.55 15.06 -11.17
C SER A 130 -8.88 14.96 -11.92
N SER A 131 -9.08 15.73 -13.00
CA SER A 131 -10.25 15.62 -13.88
C SER A 131 -10.22 14.38 -14.79
N ARG A 132 -9.05 13.78 -15.03
CA ARG A 132 -8.86 12.52 -15.79
C ARG A 132 -9.02 11.27 -14.91
N LEU A 133 -8.88 11.41 -13.59
CA LEU A 133 -8.97 10.32 -12.61
C LEU A 133 -10.34 9.60 -12.56
N PRO A 134 -11.50 10.27 -12.67
CA PRO A 134 -12.81 9.61 -12.67
C PRO A 134 -12.99 8.61 -13.82
N ARG A 135 -12.37 8.83 -14.98
CA ARG A 135 -12.43 7.89 -16.11
C ARG A 135 -11.61 6.63 -15.87
N PHE A 136 -10.46 6.79 -15.20
CA PHE A 136 -9.66 5.67 -14.68
C PHE A 136 -10.47 4.81 -13.70
N LEU A 137 -11.31 5.45 -12.88
CA LEU A 137 -12.17 4.79 -11.89
C LEU A 137 -13.41 4.12 -12.53
N ARG A 138 -14.09 4.77 -13.48
CA ARG A 138 -15.28 4.23 -14.17
C ARG A 138 -14.98 3.07 -15.12
N ALA A 139 -13.83 3.07 -15.79
CA ALA A 139 -13.40 1.92 -16.61
C ALA A 139 -13.28 0.62 -15.79
N ARG A 140 -13.26 0.74 -14.45
CA ARG A 140 -13.16 -0.35 -13.49
C ARG A 140 -14.48 -0.75 -12.80
N GLU A 141 -15.55 0.03 -12.95
CA GLU A 141 -16.86 -0.25 -12.33
C GLU A 141 -17.56 -1.49 -12.89
N HIS A 142 -17.08 -2.07 -14.00
CA HIS A 142 -17.55 -3.36 -14.51
C HIS A 142 -16.93 -4.59 -13.82
N LEU A 143 -16.16 -4.41 -12.74
CA LEU A 143 -15.78 -5.53 -11.87
C LEU A 143 -16.96 -5.90 -10.97
N LYS A 144 -17.76 -6.85 -11.47
CA LYS A 144 -18.82 -7.57 -10.75
C LYS A 144 -18.44 -7.79 -9.29
N GLU A 145 -19.37 -7.45 -8.41
CA GLU A 145 -19.36 -7.79 -6.99
C GLU A 145 -18.81 -9.21 -6.80
N THR A 146 -17.63 -9.31 -6.19
CA THR A 146 -17.11 -10.61 -5.80
C THR A 146 -17.88 -11.03 -4.56
N LYS A 147 -18.99 -11.74 -4.78
CA LYS A 147 -19.64 -12.57 -3.77
C LYS A 147 -18.65 -13.63 -3.28
N ILE A 148 -18.83 -14.00 -2.00
CA ILE A 148 -18.07 -14.91 -1.14
C ILE A 148 -16.93 -14.23 -0.37
N ARG A 149 -17.21 -14.00 0.93
CA ARG A 149 -16.26 -13.73 2.02
C ARG A 149 -15.26 -14.89 2.08
N LYS A 150 -14.15 -14.81 1.34
CA LYS A 150 -13.08 -15.82 1.41
C LYS A 150 -12.29 -15.60 2.70
N VAL A 151 -12.29 -16.62 3.55
CA VAL A 151 -11.41 -16.69 4.73
C VAL A 151 -9.97 -16.69 4.23
N GLN A 152 -9.19 -15.71 4.66
CA GLN A 152 -7.79 -15.59 4.25
C GLN A 152 -6.94 -16.69 4.90
N PRO A 153 -5.86 -17.17 4.25
CA PRO A 153 -5.02 -18.25 4.78
C PRO A 153 -4.53 -18.00 6.22
N HIS A 154 -4.08 -16.77 6.52
CA HIS A 154 -3.66 -16.42 7.87
C HIS A 154 -4.79 -16.52 8.92
N GLU A 155 -6.03 -16.22 8.56
CA GLU A 155 -7.20 -16.33 9.47
C GLU A 155 -7.45 -17.77 9.92
N LYS A 156 -7.04 -18.76 9.10
CA LYS A 156 -7.13 -20.18 9.47
C LYS A 156 -5.99 -20.64 10.36
N GLU A 157 -4.79 -20.12 10.14
CA GLU A 157 -3.56 -20.57 10.81
C GLU A 157 -3.26 -19.82 12.12
N MET A 158 -3.69 -18.57 12.25
CA MET A 158 -3.38 -17.69 13.38
C MET A 158 -4.61 -17.50 14.27
N LYS A 159 -5.01 -18.56 15.00
CA LYS A 159 -6.23 -18.52 15.83
C LYS A 159 -5.98 -17.92 17.22
N GLY A 160 -6.68 -16.82 17.53
CA GLY A 160 -7.14 -16.44 18.88
C GLY A 160 -6.16 -16.68 20.04
N THR A 161 -4.91 -16.22 19.91
CA THR A 161 -3.88 -16.35 20.95
C THR A 161 -3.94 -15.21 21.96
N LEU A 162 -4.36 -14.01 21.55
CA LEU A 162 -4.38 -12.83 22.39
C LEU A 162 -5.70 -12.74 23.19
N SER A 163 -5.58 -12.59 24.51
CA SER A 163 -6.71 -12.32 25.40
C SER A 163 -7.05 -10.82 25.42
N PHE A 164 -8.22 -10.46 25.96
CA PHE A 164 -8.62 -9.06 26.14
C PHE A 164 -7.57 -8.24 26.90
N LYS A 165 -7.05 -8.77 28.03
CA LYS A 165 -6.04 -8.07 28.84
C LYS A 165 -4.76 -7.80 28.04
N VAL A 166 -4.32 -8.78 27.26
CA VAL A 166 -3.12 -8.65 26.43
C VAL A 166 -3.31 -7.60 25.35
N ILE A 167 -4.40 -7.65 24.59
CA ILE A 167 -4.62 -6.67 23.51
C ILE A 167 -4.87 -5.26 24.07
N LEU A 168 -5.47 -5.13 25.25
CA LEU A 168 -5.61 -3.85 25.95
C LEU A 168 -4.23 -3.25 26.29
N LEU A 169 -3.34 -4.04 26.90
CA LEU A 169 -1.98 -3.60 27.23
C LEU A 169 -1.15 -3.26 25.98
N ILE A 170 -1.27 -4.07 24.93
CA ILE A 170 -0.66 -3.79 23.61
C ILE A 170 -1.19 -2.46 23.04
N THR A 171 -2.49 -2.21 23.15
CA THR A 171 -3.13 -0.96 22.69
C THR A 171 -2.61 0.24 23.46
N ILE A 172 -2.51 0.13 24.80
CA ILE A 172 -1.95 1.17 25.66
C ILE A 172 -0.52 1.49 25.21
N ASN A 173 0.31 0.46 25.08
CA ASN A 173 1.71 0.62 24.74
C ASN A 173 1.95 1.09 23.29
N SER A 174 1.08 0.72 22.34
CA SER A 174 1.24 1.13 20.93
C SER A 174 0.87 2.59 20.69
N ILE A 175 -0.03 3.14 21.51
CA ILE A 175 -0.46 4.54 21.45
C ILE A 175 0.44 5.42 22.34
N MET A 176 0.92 4.91 23.49
CA MET A 176 1.88 5.61 24.34
C MET A 176 3.29 5.62 23.71
N GLY A 177 3.43 6.35 22.62
CA GLY A 177 4.68 6.66 21.95
C GLY A 177 5.42 7.82 22.62
N THR A 178 6.22 8.55 21.85
CA THR A 178 7.00 9.70 22.31
C THR A 178 6.13 10.86 22.79
N GLY A 179 4.90 11.00 22.30
CA GLY A 179 4.05 12.15 22.57
C GLY A 179 3.85 12.48 24.04
N ILE A 180 3.53 11.49 24.88
CA ILE A 180 3.31 11.71 26.31
C ILE A 180 4.60 12.11 27.05
N TYR A 181 5.77 11.76 26.51
CA TYR A 181 7.07 12.01 27.14
C TYR A 181 7.74 13.32 26.72
N PHE A 182 7.36 13.89 25.58
CA PHE A 182 7.93 15.13 25.04
C PHE A 182 6.91 16.27 24.93
N LEU A 183 5.66 15.97 24.54
CA LEU A 183 4.70 17.00 24.11
C LEU A 183 3.95 17.67 25.25
N THR A 184 4.10 17.19 26.49
CA THR A 184 3.60 17.89 27.68
C THR A 184 4.27 19.25 27.85
N ALA A 185 5.58 19.36 27.61
CA ALA A 185 6.29 20.65 27.54
C ALA A 185 5.84 21.51 26.37
N ALA A 186 5.59 20.90 25.20
CA ALA A 186 5.04 21.62 24.06
C ALA A 186 3.66 22.23 24.40
N GLY A 187 2.80 21.49 25.11
CA GLY A 187 1.54 22.01 25.63
C GLY A 187 1.73 23.28 26.47
N ALA A 188 2.61 23.21 27.47
CA ALA A 188 2.95 24.35 28.32
C ALA A 188 3.53 25.52 27.51
N LYS A 189 4.34 25.25 26.49
CA LYS A 189 4.95 26.28 25.65
C LYS A 189 3.95 27.11 24.86
N TYR A 190 2.90 26.49 24.32
CA TYR A 190 1.95 27.16 23.43
C TYR A 190 0.72 27.73 24.13
N SER A 191 0.30 27.15 25.26
CA SER A 191 -0.89 27.62 26.01
C SER A 191 -0.68 27.74 27.52
N GLY A 192 0.54 27.54 28.04
CA GLY A 192 0.79 27.59 29.48
C GLY A 192 -0.08 26.58 30.24
N PRO A 193 -0.55 26.95 31.45
CA PRO A 193 -1.48 26.14 32.24
C PRO A 193 -2.79 25.79 31.50
N ALA A 194 -3.29 26.71 30.65
CA ALA A 194 -4.50 26.49 29.86
C ALA A 194 -4.38 25.33 28.84
N SER A 195 -3.17 24.83 28.58
CA SER A 195 -2.96 23.63 27.75
C SER A 195 -3.65 22.37 28.31
N LEU A 196 -4.00 22.34 29.60
CA LEU A 196 -4.84 21.27 30.17
C LEU A 196 -6.19 21.16 29.45
N ILE A 197 -6.77 22.28 29.00
CA ILE A 197 -8.00 22.27 28.21
C ILE A 197 -7.72 21.59 26.85
N SER A 198 -6.59 21.88 26.22
CA SER A 198 -6.18 21.22 24.96
C SER A 198 -6.05 19.70 25.15
N TRP A 199 -5.43 19.25 26.25
CA TRP A 199 -5.33 17.83 26.59
C TRP A 199 -6.70 17.17 26.77
N GLY A 200 -7.64 17.86 27.43
CA GLY A 200 -9.02 17.40 27.60
C GLY A 200 -9.77 17.29 26.27
N ILE A 201 -9.71 18.33 25.43
CA ILE A 201 -10.39 18.33 24.11
C ILE A 201 -9.79 17.25 23.20
N LEU A 202 -8.45 17.15 23.12
CA LEU A 202 -7.79 16.12 22.32
C LEU A 202 -8.14 14.72 22.79
N SER A 203 -8.24 14.50 24.10
CA SER A 203 -8.66 13.23 24.68
C SER A 203 -10.06 12.82 24.21
N LEU A 204 -11.02 13.74 24.24
CA LEU A 204 -12.39 13.48 23.76
C LEU A 204 -12.43 13.15 22.27
N ILE A 205 -11.70 13.91 21.44
CA ILE A 205 -11.58 13.66 20.01
C ILE A 205 -10.96 12.29 19.75
N SER A 206 -9.91 11.93 20.49
CA SER A 206 -9.19 10.67 20.34
C SER A 206 -10.03 9.47 20.75
N ILE A 207 -10.80 9.58 21.84
CA ILE A 207 -11.79 8.56 22.24
C ILE A 207 -12.82 8.37 21.11
N TYR A 208 -13.30 9.45 20.49
CA TYR A 208 -14.25 9.35 19.38
C TYR A 208 -13.65 8.65 18.15
N ILE A 209 -12.38 8.94 17.80
CA ILE A 209 -11.65 8.23 16.75
C ILE A 209 -11.54 6.73 17.09
N ALA A 210 -11.17 6.39 18.33
CA ALA A 210 -11.08 5.02 18.80
C ALA A 210 -12.42 4.27 18.70
N MET A 211 -13.54 4.96 18.98
CA MET A 211 -14.88 4.40 18.76
C MET A 211 -15.16 4.14 17.26
N CYS A 212 -14.76 5.04 16.36
CA CYS A 212 -14.88 4.82 14.92
C CYS A 212 -14.05 3.61 14.45
N PHE A 213 -12.80 3.50 14.90
CA PHE A 213 -11.95 2.32 14.66
C PHE A 213 -12.58 1.04 15.24
N SER A 214 -13.21 1.13 16.40
CA SER A 214 -13.88 0.01 17.06
C SER A 214 -15.06 -0.55 16.27
N GLU A 215 -15.89 0.31 15.65
CA GLU A 215 -16.98 -0.15 14.78
C GLU A 215 -16.41 -0.94 13.60
N LEU A 216 -15.41 -0.39 12.91
CA LEU A 216 -14.79 -1.04 11.76
C LEU A 216 -14.05 -2.34 12.13
N ALA A 217 -13.28 -2.34 13.21
CA ALA A 217 -12.57 -3.52 13.70
C ALA A 217 -13.52 -4.64 14.14
N SER A 218 -14.68 -4.29 14.71
CA SER A 218 -15.71 -5.27 15.07
C SER A 218 -16.38 -5.91 13.84
N MET A 219 -16.53 -5.15 12.75
CA MET A 219 -17.12 -5.61 11.51
C MET A 219 -16.15 -6.46 10.68
N PHE A 220 -14.88 -6.06 10.66
CA PHE A 220 -13.83 -6.66 9.83
C PHE A 220 -12.58 -7.01 10.67
N PRO A 221 -12.66 -8.00 11.57
CA PRO A 221 -11.55 -8.38 12.46
C PRO A 221 -10.47 -9.17 11.70
N LYS A 222 -9.72 -8.50 10.83
CA LYS A 222 -8.66 -9.09 10.00
C LYS A 222 -7.31 -8.45 10.25
N ALA A 223 -6.24 -9.19 9.96
CA ALA A 223 -4.88 -8.70 10.16
C ALA A 223 -4.52 -7.50 9.26
N GLY A 224 -5.20 -7.33 8.12
CA GLY A 224 -5.02 -6.18 7.23
C GLY A 224 -5.54 -4.85 7.80
N GLY A 225 -6.36 -4.88 8.84
CA GLY A 225 -6.85 -3.69 9.56
C GLY A 225 -7.35 -2.56 8.65
N VAL A 226 -6.65 -1.43 8.69
CA VAL A 226 -6.97 -0.21 7.93
C VAL A 226 -7.10 -0.46 6.42
N TYR A 227 -6.23 -1.32 5.85
CA TYR A 227 -6.34 -1.74 4.45
C TYR A 227 -7.67 -2.47 4.17
N GLU A 228 -8.10 -3.36 5.06
CA GLU A 228 -9.35 -4.09 4.89
C GLU A 228 -10.56 -3.15 5.00
N PHE A 229 -10.53 -2.16 5.89
CA PHE A 229 -11.61 -1.16 6.01
C PHE A 229 -11.77 -0.39 4.69
N ALA A 230 -10.66 0.10 4.14
CA ALA A 230 -10.62 0.81 2.86
C ALA A 230 -11.05 -0.10 1.69
N LYS A 231 -10.70 -1.40 1.72
CA LYS A 231 -11.13 -2.39 0.72
C LYS A 231 -12.64 -2.56 0.71
N GLN A 232 -13.26 -2.63 1.90
CA GLN A 232 -14.71 -2.78 2.01
C GLN A 232 -15.47 -1.52 1.59
N ALA A 233 -14.90 -0.33 1.81
CA ALA A 233 -15.50 0.95 1.44
C ALA A 233 -15.26 1.32 -0.04
N TYR A 234 -14.00 1.41 -0.45
CA TYR A 234 -13.56 2.05 -1.70
C TYR A 234 -13.13 1.06 -2.80
N GLY A 235 -12.94 -0.21 -2.45
CA GLY A 235 -12.47 -1.23 -3.38
C GLY A 235 -10.95 -1.26 -3.56
N ARG A 236 -10.50 -2.02 -4.57
CA ARG A 236 -9.13 -2.53 -4.67
C ARG A 236 -8.03 -1.46 -4.76
N PHE A 237 -8.20 -0.44 -5.61
CA PHE A 237 -7.19 0.60 -5.82
C PHE A 237 -6.96 1.45 -4.57
N PHE A 238 -8.01 2.08 -4.05
CA PHE A 238 -7.91 2.94 -2.87
C PHE A 238 -7.51 2.16 -1.63
N SER A 239 -7.92 0.89 -1.50
CA SER A 239 -7.41 0.04 -0.42
C SER A 239 -5.90 -0.12 -0.47
N PHE A 240 -5.32 -0.33 -1.66
CA PHE A 240 -3.87 -0.39 -1.79
C PHE A 240 -3.21 0.92 -1.40
N ILE A 241 -3.71 2.07 -1.87
CA ILE A 241 -3.11 3.37 -1.52
C ILE A 241 -3.15 3.63 -0.01
N VAL A 242 -4.27 3.29 0.65
CA VAL A 242 -4.40 3.40 2.11
C VAL A 242 -3.45 2.43 2.81
N GLY A 243 -3.38 1.16 2.39
CA GLY A 243 -2.45 0.18 2.94
C GLY A 243 -0.98 0.54 2.73
N TRP A 244 -0.65 1.08 1.55
CA TRP A 244 0.68 1.59 1.20
C TRP A 244 1.09 2.76 2.09
N ALA A 245 0.22 3.78 2.20
CA ALA A 245 0.43 4.92 3.08
C ALA A 245 0.57 4.50 4.54
N THR A 246 -0.25 3.55 5.00
CA THR A 246 -0.20 3.02 6.38
C THR A 246 1.10 2.26 6.63
N SER A 247 1.59 1.49 5.65
CA SER A 247 2.88 0.78 5.77
C SER A 247 4.06 1.75 5.88
N ILE A 248 4.02 2.85 5.13
CA ILE A 248 5.04 3.90 5.21
C ILE A 248 4.93 4.63 6.54
N ALA A 249 3.72 5.05 6.93
CA ALA A 249 3.46 5.72 8.20
C ALA A 249 3.98 4.89 9.37
N GLY A 250 3.62 3.60 9.45
CA GLY A 250 4.12 2.71 10.50
C GLY A 250 5.65 2.55 10.51
N SER A 251 6.30 2.56 9.34
CA SER A 251 7.77 2.49 9.26
C SER A 251 8.43 3.79 9.73
N VAL A 252 7.85 4.94 9.39
CA VAL A 252 8.28 6.26 9.89
C VAL A 252 8.05 6.36 11.40
N THR A 253 6.91 5.89 11.91
CA THR A 253 6.62 5.83 13.35
C THR A 253 7.67 5.02 14.10
N ILE A 254 8.02 3.82 13.62
CA ILE A 254 9.04 2.99 14.27
C ILE A 254 10.40 3.70 14.32
N ALA A 255 10.83 4.27 13.19
CA ALA A 255 12.10 5.01 13.12
C ALA A 255 12.09 6.24 14.05
N MET A 256 10.99 6.99 14.06
CA MET A 256 10.77 8.15 14.91
C MET A 256 10.84 7.78 16.40
N LEU A 257 10.10 6.76 16.83
CA LEU A 257 10.10 6.30 18.22
C LEU A 257 11.47 5.79 18.67
N LEU A 258 12.18 5.04 17.80
CA LEU A 258 13.54 4.58 18.08
C LEU A 258 14.50 5.76 18.30
N LEU A 259 14.56 6.70 17.36
CA LEU A 259 15.44 7.86 17.47
C LEU A 259 15.04 8.77 18.64
N GLY A 260 13.74 8.97 18.87
CA GLY A 260 13.23 9.73 20.02
C GLY A 260 13.62 9.10 21.36
N SER A 261 13.54 7.77 21.48
CA SER A 261 13.98 7.06 22.69
C SER A 261 15.48 7.24 22.95
N LEU A 262 16.30 7.17 21.90
CA LEU A 262 17.75 7.31 22.00
C LEU A 262 18.17 8.75 22.27
N GLN A 263 17.45 9.72 21.69
CA GLN A 263 17.61 11.13 22.02
C GLN A 263 17.27 11.43 23.47
N TYR A 264 16.24 10.77 24.01
CA TYR A 264 15.88 10.91 25.43
C TYR A 264 16.95 10.32 26.36
N LEU A 265 17.47 9.13 26.03
CA LEU A 265 18.44 8.40 26.84
C LEU A 265 19.86 8.98 26.76
N LEU A 266 20.29 9.36 25.55
CA LEU A 266 21.67 9.73 25.22
C LEU A 266 21.74 11.07 24.46
N PRO A 267 21.15 12.17 24.97
CA PRO A 267 21.02 13.44 24.24
C PRO A 267 22.35 14.00 23.71
N ASN A 268 23.44 13.77 24.42
CA ASN A 268 24.77 14.29 24.09
C ASN A 268 25.62 13.34 23.23
N ASN A 269 25.11 12.17 22.86
CA ASN A 269 25.88 11.16 22.12
C ASN A 269 25.15 10.64 20.87
N PRO A 270 24.87 11.50 19.88
CA PRO A 270 24.14 11.13 18.66
C PRO A 270 24.87 10.07 17.82
N GLN A 271 26.19 9.92 17.96
CA GLN A 271 26.98 8.90 17.26
C GLN A 271 26.51 7.46 17.54
N TYR A 272 25.86 7.22 18.68
CA TYR A 272 25.35 5.89 19.04
C TYR A 272 23.95 5.60 18.53
N TYR A 273 23.22 6.60 18.00
CA TYR A 273 21.80 6.42 17.65
C TYR A 273 21.60 5.35 16.58
N ILE A 274 22.34 5.40 15.48
CA ILE A 274 22.24 4.43 14.38
C ILE A 274 22.62 3.00 14.83
N PRO A 275 23.82 2.74 15.39
CA PRO A 275 24.22 1.38 15.75
C PRO A 275 23.31 0.76 16.81
N VAL A 276 22.87 1.52 17.81
CA VAL A 276 21.94 1.01 18.84
C VAL A 276 20.55 0.75 18.24
N ALA A 277 20.04 1.65 17.39
CA ALA A 277 18.76 1.43 16.71
C ALA A 277 18.79 0.17 15.82
N PHE A 278 19.89 -0.08 15.09
CA PHE A 278 20.05 -1.28 14.28
C PHE A 278 20.03 -2.55 15.14
N LEU A 279 20.76 -2.54 16.26
CA LEU A 279 20.76 -3.64 17.21
C LEU A 279 19.33 -3.93 17.73
N LEU A 280 18.59 -2.89 18.14
CA LEU A 280 17.23 -3.02 18.64
C LEU A 280 16.25 -3.52 17.57
N ILE A 281 16.37 -3.02 16.33
CA ILE A 281 15.58 -3.53 15.19
C ILE A 281 15.83 -5.03 15.01
N ILE A 282 17.09 -5.48 15.01
CA ILE A 282 17.43 -6.90 14.87
C ILE A 282 16.82 -7.71 16.01
N VAL A 283 17.01 -7.28 17.26
CA VAL A 283 16.51 -7.99 18.45
C VAL A 283 14.98 -8.12 18.42
N PHE A 284 14.24 -7.04 18.17
CA PHE A 284 12.78 -7.10 18.14
C PHE A 284 12.25 -7.90 16.97
N ASN A 285 12.90 -7.83 15.80
CA ASN A 285 12.50 -8.65 14.66
C ASN A 285 12.80 -10.14 14.88
N LEU A 286 13.86 -10.50 15.60
CA LEU A 286 14.11 -11.89 16.02
C LEU A 286 13.02 -12.41 16.95
N VAL A 287 12.55 -11.58 17.89
CA VAL A 287 11.42 -11.93 18.77
C VAL A 287 10.13 -12.07 17.94
N ALA A 288 9.85 -11.14 17.02
CA ALA A 288 8.71 -11.21 16.12
C ALA A 288 8.76 -12.45 15.21
N TYR A 289 9.96 -12.83 14.75
CA TYR A 289 10.20 -14.02 13.93
C TYR A 289 9.86 -15.30 14.69
N ARG A 290 10.21 -15.40 15.98
CA ARG A 290 9.88 -16.53 16.86
C ARG A 290 8.37 -16.65 17.18
N GLY A 291 7.56 -15.70 16.72
CA GLY A 291 6.10 -15.80 16.74
C GLY A 291 5.43 -15.07 17.90
N LEU A 292 4.11 -14.93 17.79
CA LEU A 292 3.33 -14.02 18.63
C LEU A 292 3.32 -14.41 20.12
N LYS A 293 3.47 -15.69 20.47
CA LYS A 293 3.53 -16.11 21.89
C LYS A 293 4.71 -15.46 22.62
N THR A 294 5.90 -15.52 22.03
CA THR A 294 7.11 -14.90 22.59
C THR A 294 6.99 -13.37 22.57
N SER A 295 6.48 -12.80 21.46
CA SER A 295 6.24 -11.37 21.37
C SER A 295 5.28 -10.88 22.45
N THR A 296 4.23 -11.64 22.76
CA THR A 296 3.24 -11.27 23.78
C THR A 296 3.87 -11.07 25.15
N PHE A 297 4.76 -11.96 25.58
CA PHE A 297 5.44 -11.83 26.87
C PHE A 297 6.26 -10.54 26.94
N MET A 298 7.04 -10.25 25.90
CA MET A 298 7.82 -9.01 25.78
C MET A 298 6.92 -7.76 25.80
N LEU A 299 5.85 -7.75 25.00
CA LEU A 299 4.95 -6.61 24.89
C LEU A 299 4.16 -6.33 26.18
N VAL A 300 3.72 -7.38 26.88
CA VAL A 300 3.06 -7.23 28.19
C VAL A 300 4.02 -6.69 29.23
N THR A 301 5.26 -7.18 29.24
CA THR A 301 6.31 -6.70 30.16
C THR A 301 6.58 -5.21 29.95
N PHE A 302 6.77 -4.78 28.69
CA PHE A 302 6.95 -3.36 28.38
C PHE A 302 5.73 -2.52 28.76
N ALA A 303 4.51 -2.99 28.50
CA ALA A 303 3.31 -2.27 28.89
C ALA A 303 3.19 -2.07 30.41
N ILE A 304 3.61 -3.05 31.21
CA ILE A 304 3.65 -2.92 32.67
C ILE A 304 4.68 -1.86 33.09
N PHE A 305 5.90 -1.90 32.54
CA PHE A 305 6.90 -0.86 32.79
C PHE A 305 6.38 0.53 32.42
N THR A 306 5.73 0.67 31.26
CA THR A 306 5.10 1.93 30.82
C THR A 306 4.10 2.45 31.85
N LEU A 307 3.18 1.60 32.30
CA LEU A 307 2.18 1.99 33.30
C LEU A 307 2.81 2.36 34.65
N VAL A 308 3.76 1.55 35.13
CA VAL A 308 4.47 1.83 36.40
C VAL A 308 5.23 3.15 36.32
N THR A 309 5.89 3.42 35.20
CA THR A 309 6.65 4.66 34.98
C THR A 309 5.72 5.87 35.03
N VAL A 310 4.63 5.85 34.28
CA VAL A 310 3.73 7.01 34.19
C VAL A 310 2.95 7.22 35.49
N ILE A 311 2.45 6.14 36.11
CA ILE A 311 1.77 6.23 37.42
C ILE A 311 2.75 6.69 38.51
N GLY A 312 4.00 6.24 38.45
CA GLY A 312 5.07 6.62 39.39
C GLY A 312 5.45 8.10 39.34
N LEU A 313 5.17 8.81 38.24
CA LEU A 313 5.32 10.26 38.16
C LEU A 313 4.02 10.98 38.55
N ILE A 314 2.88 10.50 38.06
CA ILE A 314 1.57 11.13 38.30
C ILE A 314 1.21 11.12 39.78
N PHE A 315 1.28 9.98 40.45
CA PHE A 315 0.81 9.84 41.83
C PHE A 315 1.52 10.81 42.80
N PRO A 316 2.86 10.83 42.91
CA PRO A 316 3.55 11.79 43.77
C PRO A 316 3.43 13.23 43.30
N GLY A 317 3.36 13.48 42.00
CA GLY A 317 3.20 14.83 41.49
C GLY A 317 1.80 15.41 41.73
N LEU A 318 0.74 14.59 41.76
CA LEU A 318 -0.59 15.02 42.18
C LEU A 318 -0.67 15.29 43.70
N LEU A 319 0.10 14.59 44.52
CA LEU A 319 0.15 14.81 45.97
C LEU A 319 0.90 16.11 46.35
N ASN A 320 1.85 16.54 45.53
CA ASN A 320 2.71 17.69 45.80
C ASN A 320 2.43 18.89 44.89
N LEU A 321 1.23 19.00 44.31
CA LEU A 321 0.87 20.10 43.41
C LEU A 321 1.02 21.45 44.13
N ASN A 322 1.66 22.40 43.47
CA ASN A 322 1.62 23.81 43.86
C ASN A 322 0.56 24.54 43.02
N PRO A 323 -0.60 24.91 43.59
CA PRO A 323 -1.66 25.60 42.86
C PRO A 323 -1.24 26.94 42.26
N GLN A 324 -0.21 27.58 42.82
CA GLN A 324 0.30 28.86 42.32
C GLN A 324 0.87 28.74 40.90
N ASN A 325 1.38 27.56 40.52
CA ASN A 325 1.90 27.32 39.17
C ASN A 325 0.82 27.40 38.07
N PHE A 326 -0.46 27.32 38.44
CA PHE A 326 -1.59 27.47 37.52
C PHE A 326 -2.13 28.90 37.47
N GLN A 327 -1.52 29.86 38.17
CA GLN A 327 -1.96 31.26 38.20
C GLN A 327 -0.93 32.19 37.54
N PRO A 328 -1.31 33.03 36.57
CA PRO A 328 -2.62 33.07 35.92
C PRO A 328 -2.83 31.85 35.00
N PHE A 329 -4.05 31.32 34.96
CA PHE A 329 -4.35 30.12 34.16
C PHE A 329 -4.34 30.42 32.65
N PHE A 330 -4.94 31.53 32.27
CA PHE A 330 -4.97 32.03 30.90
C PHE A 330 -3.84 33.05 30.68
N VAL A 331 -2.65 32.54 30.36
CA VAL A 331 -1.49 33.40 30.04
C VAL A 331 -1.51 33.84 28.57
N PHE A 332 -1.94 32.94 27.68
CA PHE A 332 -2.00 33.16 26.24
C PHE A 332 -3.43 33.40 25.78
N PRO A 333 -3.64 34.01 24.59
CA PRO A 333 -4.96 34.14 23.99
C PRO A 333 -5.66 32.78 23.90
N SER A 334 -6.97 32.75 24.15
CA SER A 334 -7.76 31.51 24.20
C SER A 334 -7.70 30.68 22.92
N PHE A 335 -7.51 31.30 21.75
CA PHE A 335 -7.35 30.59 20.48
C PHE A 335 -6.13 29.63 20.49
N THR A 336 -5.10 29.93 21.28
CA THR A 336 -3.92 29.08 21.39
C THR A 336 -4.25 27.69 21.92
N ILE A 337 -5.34 27.53 22.67
CA ILE A 337 -5.81 26.22 23.17
C ILE A 337 -6.05 25.27 21.99
N ILE A 338 -6.66 25.76 20.91
CA ILE A 338 -6.94 24.96 19.72
C ILE A 338 -5.65 24.67 18.95
N LEU A 339 -4.76 25.67 18.84
CA LEU A 339 -3.44 25.54 18.21
C LEU A 339 -2.56 24.53 18.95
N THR A 340 -2.60 24.50 20.28
CA THR A 340 -1.84 23.55 21.10
C THR A 340 -2.22 22.12 20.79
N ILE A 341 -3.50 21.83 20.47
CA ILE A 341 -3.93 20.48 20.10
C ILE A 341 -3.12 19.94 18.91
N PHE A 342 -2.74 20.79 17.95
CA PHE A 342 -1.89 20.39 16.83
C PHE A 342 -0.52 19.88 17.31
N PHE A 343 0.10 20.55 18.27
CA PHE A 343 1.41 20.16 18.79
C PHE A 343 1.39 18.91 19.67
N ILE A 344 0.26 18.62 20.34
CA ILE A 344 0.13 17.47 21.24
C ILE A 344 -0.58 16.26 20.60
N ALA A 345 -1.09 16.40 19.37
CA ALA A 345 -1.93 15.41 18.67
C ALA A 345 -1.29 14.03 18.55
N GLU A 346 0.03 13.96 18.35
CA GLU A 346 0.74 12.70 18.16
C GLU A 346 0.64 11.76 19.36
N THR A 347 0.37 12.29 20.56
CA THR A 347 0.20 11.50 21.80
C THR A 347 -0.84 10.38 21.69
N PHE A 348 -1.81 10.49 20.78
CA PHE A 348 -2.86 9.49 20.60
C PHE A 348 -2.73 8.65 19.33
N PHE A 349 -1.66 8.79 18.54
CA PHE A 349 -1.47 7.98 17.33
C PHE A 349 -1.05 6.55 17.70
N GLY A 350 -1.60 5.54 17.02
CA GLY A 350 -1.16 4.15 17.21
C GLY A 350 -2.24 3.06 17.19
N TRP A 351 -3.50 3.39 16.95
CA TRP A 351 -4.60 2.43 16.93
C TRP A 351 -4.40 1.28 15.91
N GLU A 352 -3.72 1.54 14.79
CA GLU A 352 -3.53 0.59 13.71
C GLU A 352 -2.76 -0.66 14.16
N SER A 353 -1.76 -0.46 15.02
CA SER A 353 -0.92 -1.54 15.56
C SER A 353 -1.77 -2.60 16.26
N ALA A 354 -2.71 -2.18 17.11
CA ALA A 354 -3.66 -3.08 17.76
C ALA A 354 -4.62 -3.73 16.74
N VAL A 355 -5.10 -2.96 15.76
CA VAL A 355 -6.02 -3.47 14.74
C VAL A 355 -5.39 -4.54 13.87
N PHE A 356 -4.09 -4.48 13.56
CA PHE A 356 -3.39 -5.53 12.81
C PHE A 356 -3.33 -6.88 13.55
N LEU A 357 -3.55 -6.87 14.86
CA LEU A 357 -3.61 -8.06 15.70
C LEU A 357 -5.05 -8.59 15.89
N SER A 358 -6.04 -8.01 15.18
CA SER A 358 -7.44 -8.42 15.29
C SER A 358 -7.66 -9.90 14.97
N ALA A 359 -7.01 -10.42 13.94
CA ALA A 359 -7.16 -11.83 13.54
C ALA A 359 -6.62 -12.80 14.62
N GLU A 360 -5.59 -12.37 15.35
CA GLU A 360 -4.93 -13.14 16.41
C GLU A 360 -5.62 -13.00 17.77
N THR A 361 -6.64 -12.15 17.87
CA THR A 361 -7.36 -11.84 19.11
C THR A 361 -8.54 -12.79 19.33
N LYS A 362 -8.74 -13.25 20.58
CA LYS A 362 -9.89 -14.08 20.96
C LYS A 362 -11.18 -13.27 20.85
N ASN A 363 -12.20 -13.82 20.17
CA ASN A 363 -13.51 -13.16 19.98
C ASN A 363 -13.39 -11.69 19.55
N PRO A 364 -12.69 -11.40 18.43
CA PRO A 364 -12.24 -10.06 18.11
C PRO A 364 -13.40 -9.09 17.86
N THR A 365 -14.55 -9.60 17.39
CA THR A 365 -15.78 -8.82 17.20
C THR A 365 -16.28 -8.14 18.49
N LYS A 366 -16.05 -8.76 19.65
CA LYS A 366 -16.45 -8.22 20.97
C LYS A 366 -15.28 -7.61 21.75
N VAL A 367 -14.07 -8.15 21.56
CA VAL A 367 -12.87 -7.79 22.32
C VAL A 367 -12.19 -6.55 21.75
N MET A 368 -12.05 -6.44 20.43
CA MET A 368 -11.38 -5.29 19.80
C MET A 368 -12.02 -3.94 20.15
N PRO A 369 -13.36 -3.79 20.11
CA PRO A 369 -13.99 -2.52 20.48
C PRO A 369 -13.66 -2.08 21.91
N LYS A 370 -13.73 -3.02 22.86
CA LYS A 370 -13.43 -2.74 24.26
C LYS A 370 -11.96 -2.36 24.45
N ALA A 371 -11.04 -3.08 23.81
CA ALA A 371 -9.62 -2.83 23.94
C ALA A 371 -9.22 -1.45 23.40
N LEU A 372 -9.73 -1.07 22.22
CA LEU A 372 -9.46 0.22 21.60
C LEU A 372 -10.04 1.38 22.43
N ILE A 373 -11.31 1.28 22.86
CA ILE A 373 -11.97 2.34 23.63
C ILE A 373 -11.35 2.48 25.02
N TYR A 374 -11.26 1.39 25.79
CA TYR A 374 -10.71 1.46 27.15
C TYR A 374 -9.22 1.81 27.15
N GLY A 375 -8.45 1.29 26.20
CA GLY A 375 -7.04 1.68 26.05
C GLY A 375 -6.90 3.18 25.82
N THR A 376 -7.70 3.75 24.92
CA THR A 376 -7.67 5.19 24.63
C THR A 376 -8.14 6.04 25.83
N ILE A 377 -9.17 5.60 26.57
CA ILE A 377 -9.62 6.28 27.79
C ILE A 377 -8.53 6.29 28.86
N ILE A 378 -7.85 5.15 29.08
CA ILE A 378 -6.76 5.06 30.05
C ILE A 378 -5.64 6.05 29.68
N ILE A 379 -5.22 6.09 28.42
CA ILE A 379 -4.18 7.02 27.96
C ILE A 379 -4.63 8.47 28.09
N ALA A 380 -5.90 8.76 27.78
CA ALA A 380 -6.46 10.10 27.95
C ALA A 380 -6.34 10.61 29.39
N VAL A 381 -6.72 9.76 30.36
CA VAL A 381 -6.60 10.08 31.79
C VAL A 381 -5.14 10.25 32.18
N LEU A 382 -4.26 9.33 31.76
CA LEU A 382 -2.83 9.38 32.09
C LEU A 382 -2.14 10.61 31.49
N ALA A 383 -2.41 10.94 30.23
CA ALA A 383 -1.79 12.08 29.56
C ALA A 383 -2.24 13.42 30.18
N PHE A 384 -3.52 13.56 30.48
CA PHE A 384 -4.04 14.74 31.18
C PHE A 384 -3.43 14.85 32.60
N ALA A 385 -3.45 13.77 33.37
CA ALA A 385 -2.94 13.76 34.73
C ALA A 385 -1.41 14.00 34.78
N LEU A 386 -0.66 13.54 33.78
CA LEU A 386 0.77 13.79 33.68
C LEU A 386 1.06 15.24 33.33
N ALA A 387 0.32 15.85 32.39
CA ALA A 387 0.45 17.27 32.09
C ALA A 387 0.11 18.14 33.31
N LEU A 388 -0.95 17.78 34.04
CA LEU A 388 -1.36 18.44 35.28
C LEU A 388 -0.27 18.32 36.36
N SER A 389 0.21 17.10 36.59
CA SER A 389 1.29 16.84 37.54
C SER A 389 2.55 17.61 37.19
N ALA A 390 2.94 17.65 35.92
CA ALA A 390 4.19 18.28 35.52
C ALA A 390 4.16 19.80 35.72
N MET A 391 3.11 20.47 35.24
CA MET A 391 2.95 21.92 35.41
C MET A 391 2.59 22.31 36.84
N GLY A 392 2.07 21.39 37.65
CA GLY A 392 1.82 21.63 39.06
C GLY A 392 3.08 21.59 39.92
N ILE A 393 4.13 20.89 39.47
CA ILE A 393 5.42 20.80 40.18
C ILE A 393 6.41 21.84 39.63
N ILE A 394 6.55 21.91 38.30
CA ILE A 394 7.50 22.81 37.64
C ILE A 394 6.71 23.99 37.03
N PRO A 395 7.10 25.25 37.30
CA PRO A 395 6.51 26.42 36.66
C PRO A 395 6.51 26.28 35.13
N TRP A 396 5.39 26.61 34.49
CA TRP A 396 5.19 26.35 33.06
C TRP A 396 6.24 27.04 32.16
N GLN A 397 6.80 28.17 32.59
CA GLN A 397 7.83 28.92 31.86
C GLN A 397 9.13 28.12 31.72
N GLU A 398 9.54 27.46 32.80
CA GLU A 398 10.72 26.59 32.82
C GLU A 398 10.41 25.28 32.09
N TYR A 399 9.26 24.68 32.40
CA TYR A 399 8.83 23.42 31.82
C TYR A 399 8.69 23.48 30.29
N ALA A 400 8.22 24.62 29.75
CA ALA A 400 8.07 24.87 28.31
C ALA A 400 9.40 24.84 27.52
N GLN A 401 10.54 25.01 28.19
CA GLN A 401 11.86 24.99 27.56
C GLN A 401 12.56 23.63 27.69
N SER A 402 11.96 22.68 28.41
CA SER A 402 12.58 21.39 28.65
C SER A 402 12.63 20.52 27.38
N ASN A 403 13.82 19.98 27.11
CA ASN A 403 14.04 18.96 26.08
C ASN A 403 13.80 17.53 26.60
N ALA A 404 13.72 17.35 27.93
CA ALA A 404 13.48 16.06 28.58
C ALA A 404 12.48 16.23 29.75
N PRO A 405 11.23 16.64 29.48
CA PRO A 405 10.35 17.20 30.50
C PRO A 405 10.03 16.25 31.65
N LEU A 406 9.88 14.96 31.37
CA LEU A 406 9.60 14.00 32.42
C LEU A 406 10.84 13.57 33.23
N ARG A 407 12.05 13.73 32.69
CA ARG A 407 13.29 13.64 33.47
C ARG A 407 13.36 14.80 34.44
N ASP A 408 13.02 16.01 33.99
CA ASP A 408 13.01 17.20 34.84
C ASP A 408 11.93 17.09 35.92
N LEU A 409 10.73 16.61 35.57
CA LEU A 409 9.69 16.29 36.55
C LEU A 409 10.18 15.26 37.57
N SER A 410 10.82 14.19 37.11
CA SER A 410 11.37 13.18 38.01
C SER A 410 12.48 13.72 38.90
N ASN A 411 13.32 14.63 38.40
CA ASN A 411 14.35 15.31 39.18
C ASN A 411 13.72 16.17 40.28
N ALA A 412 12.66 16.91 39.94
CA ALA A 412 11.94 17.74 40.89
C ALA A 412 11.27 16.92 42.00
N LEU A 413 10.75 15.72 41.67
CA LEU A 413 10.06 14.85 42.63
C LEU A 413 11.00 14.00 43.49
N PHE A 414 12.11 13.53 42.92
CA PHE A 414 12.92 12.45 43.51
C PHE A 414 14.43 12.74 43.51
N GLY A 415 14.84 13.95 43.14
CA GLY A 415 16.24 14.32 42.97
C GLY A 415 16.92 13.63 41.77
N ASN A 416 18.24 13.82 41.67
CA ASN A 416 19.04 13.37 40.52
C ASN A 416 18.98 11.85 40.30
N THR A 417 18.93 11.05 41.38
CA THR A 417 18.79 9.59 41.28
C THR A 417 17.48 9.20 40.61
N GLY A 418 16.38 9.86 40.97
CA GLY A 418 15.10 9.66 40.32
C GLY A 418 15.15 10.01 38.84
N GLY A 419 15.73 11.15 38.47
CA GLY A 419 15.88 11.51 37.06
C GLY A 419 16.61 10.46 36.23
N ILE A 420 17.67 9.85 36.76
CA ILE A 420 18.40 8.77 36.06
C ILE A 420 17.50 7.54 35.89
N VAL A 421 16.85 7.10 36.97
CA VAL A 421 15.98 5.91 36.96
C VAL A 421 14.80 6.09 36.00
N PHE A 422 14.09 7.21 36.10
CA PHE A 422 12.94 7.47 35.24
C PHE A 422 13.35 7.74 33.79
N THR A 423 14.54 8.28 33.52
CA THR A 423 15.05 8.36 32.14
C THR A 423 15.19 6.97 31.51
N ALA A 424 15.76 6.00 32.26
CA ALA A 424 15.87 4.62 31.79
C ALA A 424 14.50 3.94 31.62
N LEU A 425 13.56 4.18 32.54
CA LEU A 425 12.20 3.66 32.47
C LEU A 425 11.41 4.24 31.29
N ILE A 426 11.55 5.54 31.01
CA ILE A 426 10.94 6.21 29.86
C ILE A 426 11.50 5.65 28.56
N PHE A 427 12.82 5.45 28.49
CA PHE A 427 13.45 4.76 27.36
C PHE A 427 12.84 3.37 27.14
N ILE A 428 12.75 2.54 28.19
CA ILE A 428 12.12 1.21 28.14
C ILE A 428 10.67 1.30 27.65
N SER A 429 9.93 2.33 28.07
CA SER A 429 8.54 2.54 27.69
C SER A 429 8.38 2.87 26.19
N ILE A 430 9.17 3.81 25.67
CA ILE A 430 9.15 4.17 24.23
C ILE A 430 9.60 2.98 23.36
N ILE A 431 10.63 2.26 23.81
CA ILE A 431 11.07 1.02 23.16
C ILE A 431 9.99 -0.07 23.18
N GLY A 432 9.15 -0.10 24.22
CA GLY A 432 7.94 -0.89 24.26
C GLY A 432 6.99 -0.61 23.08
N ALA A 433 6.73 0.66 22.82
CA ALA A 433 5.90 1.09 21.69
C ALA A 433 6.52 0.67 20.34
N VAL A 434 7.84 0.84 20.17
CA VAL A 434 8.61 0.35 19.02
C VAL A 434 8.39 -1.14 18.81
N ALA A 435 8.59 -1.94 19.86
CA ALA A 435 8.44 -3.39 19.80
C ALA A 435 7.01 -3.78 19.38
N CYS A 436 6.00 -3.05 19.84
CA CYS A 436 4.59 -3.23 19.47
C CYS A 436 4.39 -3.10 17.96
N TRP A 437 4.92 -2.03 17.37
CA TRP A 437 4.83 -1.76 15.94
C TRP A 437 5.66 -2.73 15.09
N VAL A 438 6.87 -3.11 15.53
CA VAL A 438 7.70 -4.11 14.85
C VAL A 438 7.00 -5.47 14.79
N VAL A 439 6.28 -5.84 15.86
CA VAL A 439 5.50 -7.07 15.89
C VAL A 439 4.25 -6.96 15.01
N SER A 440 3.50 -5.85 15.05
CA SER A 440 2.20 -5.76 14.39
C SER A 440 2.25 -5.39 12.89
N ALA A 441 3.12 -4.46 12.48
CA ALA A 441 3.15 -3.93 11.11
C ALA A 441 3.38 -4.97 9.97
N PRO A 442 4.16 -6.07 10.15
CA PRO A 442 4.32 -7.07 9.08
C PRO A 442 3.00 -7.72 8.64
N ARG A 443 1.99 -7.73 9.51
CA ARG A 443 0.66 -8.30 9.23
C ARG A 443 -0.08 -7.51 8.14
N LEU A 444 0.09 -6.20 8.08
CA LEU A 444 -0.47 -5.36 7.02
C LEU A 444 0.09 -5.78 5.66
N LEU A 445 1.41 -5.86 5.53
CA LEU A 445 2.07 -6.27 4.28
C LEU A 445 1.67 -7.68 3.86
N MET A 446 1.59 -8.61 4.83
CA MET A 446 1.11 -9.97 4.60
C MET A 446 -0.31 -9.97 4.01
N SER A 447 -1.26 -9.22 4.59
CA SER A 447 -2.63 -9.17 4.09
C SER A 447 -2.76 -8.53 2.71
N ILE A 448 -1.99 -7.47 2.42
CA ILE A 448 -1.94 -6.87 1.07
C ILE A 448 -1.39 -7.88 0.04
N ALA A 449 -0.38 -8.65 0.43
CA ALA A 449 0.22 -9.69 -0.40
C ALA A 449 -0.72 -10.88 -0.67
N GLU A 450 -1.48 -11.32 0.32
CA GLU A 450 -2.52 -12.36 0.15
C GLU A 450 -3.58 -11.96 -0.87
N ASP A 451 -3.92 -10.67 -0.92
CA ASP A 451 -4.85 -10.11 -1.91
C ASP A 451 -4.21 -9.85 -3.28
N LYS A 452 -2.97 -10.30 -3.50
CA LYS A 452 -2.21 -10.10 -4.75
C LYS A 452 -2.08 -8.62 -5.10
N LEU A 453 -1.98 -7.76 -4.09
CA LEU A 453 -1.69 -6.33 -4.21
C LEU A 453 -0.27 -6.01 -3.76
N PHE A 454 0.50 -7.04 -3.43
CA PHE A 454 1.94 -7.01 -3.24
C PHE A 454 2.53 -8.33 -3.73
N PHE A 455 3.84 -8.52 -3.66
CA PHE A 455 4.48 -9.78 -4.01
C PHE A 455 3.97 -10.92 -3.10
N VAL A 456 3.41 -12.01 -3.65
CA VAL A 456 2.70 -13.05 -2.86
C VAL A 456 3.59 -13.70 -1.81
N GLN A 457 4.91 -13.64 -1.96
CA GLN A 457 5.90 -14.20 -1.03
C GLN A 457 5.80 -13.57 0.37
N PHE A 458 5.31 -12.34 0.45
CA PHE A 458 5.06 -11.64 1.71
C PHE A 458 3.85 -12.19 2.46
N SER A 459 3.01 -13.01 1.80
CA SER A 459 1.93 -13.76 2.47
C SER A 459 2.42 -15.01 3.19
N LYS A 460 3.71 -15.38 3.08
CA LYS A 460 4.23 -16.62 3.65
C LYS A 460 4.26 -16.56 5.18
N ILE A 461 3.79 -17.64 5.78
CA ILE A 461 3.75 -17.84 7.22
C ILE A 461 4.78 -18.90 7.59
N HIS A 462 5.56 -18.64 8.64
CA HIS A 462 6.59 -19.57 9.12
C HIS A 462 5.92 -20.88 9.60
N PRO A 463 6.34 -22.08 9.13
CA PRO A 463 5.70 -23.35 9.46
C PRO A 463 5.59 -23.63 10.98
N LYS A 464 6.69 -23.43 11.72
CA LYS A 464 6.79 -23.61 13.17
C LYS A 464 6.21 -22.45 13.99
N TYR A 465 6.72 -21.24 13.79
CA TYR A 465 6.42 -20.06 14.62
C TYR A 465 5.14 -19.31 14.26
N LYS A 466 4.52 -19.62 13.10
CA LYS A 466 3.31 -18.96 12.62
C LYS A 466 3.44 -17.43 12.52
N SER A 467 4.62 -16.95 12.12
CA SER A 467 4.93 -15.53 11.91
C SER A 467 5.08 -15.19 10.42
N PRO A 468 4.75 -13.97 9.97
CA PRO A 468 4.93 -13.53 8.58
C PRO A 468 6.41 -13.18 8.30
N TYR A 469 7.28 -14.20 8.32
CA TYR A 469 8.73 -14.02 8.38
C TYR A 469 9.35 -13.27 7.19
N VAL A 470 8.75 -13.37 5.99
CA VAL A 470 9.21 -12.62 4.81
C VAL A 470 8.92 -11.13 4.97
N SER A 471 7.72 -10.79 5.45
CA SER A 471 7.34 -9.41 5.73
C SER A 471 8.16 -8.80 6.87
N ILE A 472 8.47 -9.60 7.91
CA ILE A 472 9.37 -9.21 9.01
C ILE A 472 10.75 -8.86 8.47
N GLY A 473 11.34 -9.72 7.63
CA GLY A 473 12.67 -9.47 7.05
C GLY A 473 12.71 -8.22 6.17
N PHE A 474 11.71 -8.02 5.32
CA PHE A 474 11.62 -6.81 4.50
C PHE A 474 11.44 -5.55 5.33
N GLN A 475 10.57 -5.58 6.33
CA GLN A 475 10.37 -4.44 7.22
C GLN A 475 11.67 -4.13 7.98
N SER A 476 12.41 -5.15 8.45
CA SER A 476 13.70 -4.95 9.11
C SER A 476 14.68 -4.15 8.24
N ILE A 477 14.80 -4.52 6.96
CA ILE A 477 15.67 -3.83 6.00
C ILE A 477 15.19 -2.40 5.76
N LEU A 478 13.87 -2.22 5.54
CA LEU A 478 13.28 -0.91 5.33
C LEU A 478 13.50 0.02 6.53
N LEU A 479 13.35 -0.50 7.74
CA LEU A 479 13.58 0.25 8.99
C LEU A 479 15.04 0.66 9.14
N MET A 480 16.00 -0.21 8.85
CA MET A 480 17.42 0.15 8.88
C MET A 480 17.74 1.27 7.88
N ILE A 481 17.17 1.21 6.66
CA ILE A 481 17.32 2.27 5.66
C ILE A 481 16.69 3.58 6.15
N LEU A 482 15.48 3.54 6.72
CA LEU A 482 14.80 4.73 7.22
C LEU A 482 15.50 5.36 8.42
N VAL A 483 16.04 4.55 9.34
CA VAL A 483 16.86 5.05 10.45
C VAL A 483 18.15 5.68 9.94
N TRP A 484 18.78 5.09 8.92
CA TRP A 484 20.00 5.64 8.32
C TRP A 484 19.75 6.97 7.59
N ILE A 485 18.66 7.08 6.83
CA ILE A 485 18.26 8.32 6.13
C ILE A 485 17.72 9.36 7.12
N GLY A 486 16.99 8.92 8.14
CA GLY A 486 16.27 9.75 9.11
C GLY A 486 17.09 10.13 10.34
N SER A 487 18.37 9.78 10.42
CA SER A 487 19.22 9.97 11.60
C SER A 487 19.45 11.45 11.98
N GLY A 488 18.96 12.40 11.17
CA GLY A 488 19.13 13.83 11.40
C GLY A 488 18.36 14.38 12.60
N SER A 489 17.10 13.94 12.85
CA SER A 489 16.30 14.40 14.00
C SER A 489 14.95 13.66 14.13
N TYR A 490 14.55 13.34 15.37
CA TYR A 490 13.20 12.88 15.73
C TYR A 490 12.11 13.79 15.16
N GLU A 491 12.30 15.10 15.28
CA GLU A 491 11.31 16.12 14.88
C GLU A 491 11.04 16.08 13.37
N THR A 492 12.06 15.79 12.56
CA THR A 492 11.90 15.68 11.11
C THR A 492 11.01 14.48 10.74
N LEU A 493 11.20 13.34 11.42
CA LEU A 493 10.37 12.16 11.19
C LEU A 493 8.93 12.37 11.68
N LEU A 494 8.75 13.07 12.82
CA LEU A 494 7.43 13.46 13.32
C LEU A 494 6.68 14.33 12.31
N HIS A 495 7.33 15.33 11.73
CA HIS A 495 6.74 16.22 10.74
C HIS A 495 6.44 15.52 9.40
N ILE A 496 7.16 14.46 9.04
CA ILE A 496 6.81 13.58 7.91
C ILE A 496 5.63 12.66 8.27
N LEU A 497 5.57 12.18 9.51
CA LEU A 497 4.52 11.28 9.98
C LEU A 497 3.14 11.95 10.02
N LEU A 498 3.08 13.21 10.46
CA LEU A 498 1.83 13.95 10.67
C LEU A 498 0.90 13.94 9.43
N PRO A 499 1.34 14.38 8.22
CA PRO A 499 0.50 14.33 7.03
C PRO A 499 0.10 12.91 6.61
N LEU A 500 0.97 11.92 6.83
CA LEU A 500 0.69 10.52 6.50
C LEU A 500 -0.44 9.97 7.37
N ILE A 501 -0.37 10.19 8.68
CA ILE A 501 -1.39 9.72 9.63
C ILE A 501 -2.71 10.47 9.42
N ILE A 502 -2.67 11.78 9.17
CA ILE A 502 -3.88 12.55 8.82
C ILE A 502 -4.58 11.94 7.60
N PHE A 503 -3.83 11.59 6.55
CA PHE A 503 -4.38 10.91 5.38
C PHE A 503 -4.98 9.54 5.72
N VAL A 504 -4.24 8.70 6.46
CA VAL A 504 -4.68 7.35 6.84
C VAL A 504 -5.94 7.40 7.71
N TYR A 505 -5.95 8.21 8.76
CA TYR A 505 -7.11 8.34 9.66
C TYR A 505 -8.32 8.94 8.98
N SER A 506 -8.11 9.94 8.12
CA SER A 506 -9.22 10.49 7.32
C SER A 506 -9.83 9.44 6.41
N ALA A 507 -9.01 8.59 5.78
CA ALA A 507 -9.50 7.48 4.95
C ALA A 507 -10.23 6.40 5.77
N VAL A 508 -9.81 6.12 7.01
CA VAL A 508 -10.52 5.19 7.91
C VAL A 508 -11.87 5.77 8.33
N LEU A 509 -11.89 7.01 8.80
CA LEU A 509 -13.11 7.69 9.24
C LEU A 509 -14.13 7.80 8.11
N LEU A 510 -13.67 8.15 6.90
CA LEU A 510 -14.51 8.22 5.72
C LEU A 510 -14.98 6.82 5.29
N SER A 511 -14.21 5.76 5.54
CA SER A 511 -14.64 4.39 5.24
C SER A 511 -15.88 4.01 6.05
N LEU A 512 -15.94 4.40 7.33
CA LEU A 512 -17.12 4.20 8.18
C LEU A 512 -18.35 4.89 7.60
N VAL A 513 -18.22 6.17 7.22
CA VAL A 513 -19.32 6.95 6.63
C VAL A 513 -19.80 6.29 5.34
N VAL A 514 -18.88 5.98 4.42
CA VAL A 514 -19.21 5.33 3.14
C VAL A 514 -19.89 3.98 3.35
N LEU A 515 -19.43 3.16 4.30
CA LEU A 515 -20.05 1.87 4.61
C LEU A 515 -21.44 2.00 5.21
N ARG A 516 -21.74 3.08 5.94
CA ARG A 516 -23.10 3.35 6.44
C ARG A 516 -24.09 3.67 5.32
N PHE A 517 -23.63 4.24 4.20
CA PHE A 517 -24.46 4.49 3.03
C PHE A 517 -24.51 3.30 2.06
N LYS A 518 -23.35 2.70 1.76
CA LYS A 518 -23.22 1.64 0.75
C LYS A 518 -23.71 0.27 1.25
N LYS A 519 -23.57 0.00 2.55
CA LYS A 519 -23.93 -1.29 3.19
C LYS A 519 -24.66 -1.05 4.52
N PRO A 520 -25.88 -0.48 4.50
CA PRO A 520 -26.60 -0.16 5.74
C PRO A 520 -26.98 -1.40 6.54
N GLN A 521 -27.29 -2.53 5.88
CA GLN A 521 -27.78 -3.76 6.52
C GLN A 521 -26.69 -4.69 7.07
N ILE A 522 -25.41 -4.35 6.93
CA ILE A 522 -24.33 -5.20 7.47
C ILE A 522 -24.37 -5.20 9.01
N LEU A 523 -24.14 -6.35 9.63
CA LEU A 523 -24.07 -6.49 11.09
C LEU A 523 -22.95 -5.60 11.66
N ARG A 524 -23.28 -4.81 12.69
CA ARG A 524 -22.35 -3.93 13.42
C ARG A 524 -22.36 -4.31 14.90
N PRO A 525 -21.47 -5.22 15.34
CA PRO A 525 -21.44 -5.66 16.74
C PRO A 525 -21.21 -4.51 17.73
N TYR A 526 -20.40 -3.53 17.33
CA TYR A 526 -20.28 -2.24 18.01
C TYR A 526 -20.70 -1.14 17.03
N LYS A 527 -21.42 -0.13 17.53
CA LYS A 527 -21.92 0.99 16.72
C LYS A 527 -21.60 2.32 17.40
N VAL A 528 -20.83 3.17 16.72
CA VAL A 528 -20.46 4.49 17.22
C VAL A 528 -21.64 5.47 17.11
N ILE A 529 -21.74 6.34 18.13
CA ILE A 529 -22.69 7.45 18.20
C ILE A 529 -22.30 8.48 17.13
N PHE A 530 -23.28 9.15 16.52
CA PHE A 530 -23.05 10.13 15.44
C PHE A 530 -22.23 9.63 14.23
N GLY A 531 -22.09 8.32 14.02
CA GLY A 531 -21.18 7.76 12.99
C GLY A 531 -21.43 8.14 11.51
N LYS A 532 -22.42 8.97 11.17
CA LYS A 532 -22.52 9.59 9.84
C LYS A 532 -21.89 10.99 9.80
N VAL A 533 -22.11 11.80 10.84
CA VAL A 533 -21.73 13.21 10.89
C VAL A 533 -20.45 13.40 11.68
N GLY A 534 -20.32 12.77 12.84
CA GLY A 534 -19.15 12.90 13.70
C GLY A 534 -17.82 12.56 13.01
N PRO A 535 -17.69 11.50 12.17
CA PRO A 535 -16.43 11.24 11.49
C PRO A 535 -16.07 12.33 10.47
N LEU A 536 -17.07 12.99 9.86
CA LEU A 536 -16.83 14.12 8.94
C LEU A 536 -16.34 15.35 9.70
N ILE A 537 -16.90 15.63 10.88
CA ILE A 537 -16.41 16.70 11.78
C ILE A 537 -14.96 16.41 12.20
N THR A 538 -14.65 15.16 12.55
CA THR A 538 -13.27 14.77 12.89
C THR A 538 -12.32 14.88 11.70
N ILE A 539 -12.76 14.55 10.47
CA ILE A 539 -11.96 14.76 9.25
C ILE A 539 -11.72 16.26 9.03
N LEU A 540 -12.71 17.12 9.24
CA LEU A 540 -12.56 18.56 9.14
C LEU A 540 -11.53 19.07 10.17
N PHE A 541 -11.59 18.56 11.39
CA PHE A 541 -10.59 18.84 12.42
C PHE A 541 -9.18 18.39 12.03
N MET A 542 -9.02 17.19 11.45
CA MET A 542 -7.73 16.74 10.91
C MET A 542 -7.22 17.63 9.76
N GLY A 543 -8.14 18.15 8.93
CA GLY A 543 -7.83 19.17 7.93
C GLY A 543 -7.33 20.47 8.57
N PHE A 544 -7.95 20.91 9.66
CA PHE A 544 -7.45 22.04 10.45
C PHE A 544 -6.04 21.77 11.00
N LEU A 545 -5.76 20.58 11.55
CA LEU A 545 -4.41 20.22 12.00
C LEU A 545 -3.38 20.29 10.87
N LEU A 546 -3.74 19.85 9.66
CA LEU A 546 -2.87 19.96 8.49
C LEU A 546 -2.61 21.41 8.06
N VAL A 547 -3.59 22.29 8.21
CA VAL A 547 -3.42 23.73 7.96
C VAL A 547 -2.48 24.33 9.01
N MET A 548 -2.66 24.01 10.29
CA MET A 548 -1.77 24.48 11.35
C MET A 548 -0.34 23.97 11.17
N PHE A 549 -0.16 22.71 10.75
CA PHE A 549 1.13 22.18 10.34
C PHE A 549 1.80 23.04 9.26
N LEU A 550 1.03 23.44 8.24
CA LEU A 550 1.55 24.26 7.14
C LEU A 550 1.96 25.67 7.60
N LEU A 551 1.24 26.25 8.55
CA LEU A 551 1.47 27.61 9.03
C LEU A 551 2.61 27.69 10.07
N GLU A 552 2.65 26.74 11.01
CA GLU A 552 3.52 26.83 12.20
C GLU A 552 4.85 26.08 12.05
N THR A 553 4.93 25.11 11.14
CA THR A 553 6.14 24.27 11.01
C THR A 553 7.11 24.83 9.97
N LYS A 554 8.38 25.01 10.36
CA LYS A 554 9.44 25.39 9.41
C LYS A 554 9.59 24.33 8.33
N SER A 555 9.71 24.73 7.07
CA SER A 555 9.82 23.81 5.94
C SER A 555 8.62 22.83 5.82
N SER A 556 7.46 23.16 6.42
CA SER A 556 6.23 22.35 6.36
C SER A 556 5.84 21.95 4.94
N LEU A 557 6.00 22.87 3.98
CA LEU A 557 5.69 22.61 2.58
C LEU A 557 6.61 21.55 1.98
N SER A 558 7.91 21.54 2.27
CA SER A 558 8.81 20.50 1.75
C SER A 558 8.54 19.15 2.41
N LEU A 559 8.26 19.13 3.71
CA LEU A 559 7.91 17.90 4.44
C LEU A 559 6.56 17.32 3.98
N LEU A 560 5.57 18.18 3.71
CA LEU A 560 4.31 17.77 3.10
C LEU A 560 4.54 17.21 1.69
N LYS A 561 5.41 17.83 0.89
CA LYS A 561 5.78 17.32 -0.45
C LYS A 561 6.41 15.93 -0.35
N VAL A 562 7.32 15.72 0.59
CA VAL A 562 7.93 14.40 0.83
C VAL A 562 6.84 13.38 1.19
N SER A 563 6.00 13.70 2.18
CA SER A 563 4.92 12.83 2.64
C SER A 563 3.94 12.47 1.52
N LEU A 564 3.50 13.46 0.73
CA LEU A 564 2.60 13.26 -0.39
C LEU A 564 3.29 12.47 -1.52
N SER A 565 4.58 12.69 -1.76
CA SER A 565 5.33 11.92 -2.76
C SER A 565 5.43 10.44 -2.40
N LEU A 566 5.59 10.13 -1.11
CA LEU A 566 5.60 8.77 -0.58
C LEU A 566 4.24 8.06 -0.76
N VAL A 567 3.13 8.76 -0.51
CA VAL A 567 1.77 8.25 -0.77
C VAL A 567 1.54 8.06 -2.27
N LEU A 568 1.87 9.07 -3.08
CA LEU A 568 1.63 9.06 -4.51
C LEU A 568 2.49 8.03 -5.25
N PHE A 569 3.67 7.69 -4.74
CA PHE A 569 4.47 6.58 -5.26
C PHE A 569 3.76 5.23 -5.17
N GLY A 570 2.76 5.10 -4.28
CA GLY A 570 1.85 3.97 -4.26
C GLY A 570 1.10 3.80 -5.58
N VAL A 571 0.81 4.86 -6.33
CA VAL A 571 0.08 4.75 -7.60
C VAL A 571 0.87 3.99 -8.66
N PRO A 572 2.11 4.38 -9.06
CA PRO A 572 2.89 3.59 -10.00
C PRO A 572 3.21 2.19 -9.44
N ALA A 573 3.47 2.05 -8.14
CA ALA A 573 3.68 0.74 -7.50
C ALA A 573 2.47 -0.18 -7.69
N TYR A 574 1.24 0.33 -7.50
CA TYR A 574 0.01 -0.42 -7.72
C TYR A 574 -0.09 -0.99 -9.13
N PHE A 575 0.15 -0.15 -10.14
CA PHE A 575 0.08 -0.58 -11.54
C PHE A 575 1.19 -1.55 -11.90
N PHE A 576 2.39 -1.30 -11.41
CA PHE A 576 3.51 -2.22 -11.57
C PHE A 576 3.15 -3.61 -11.05
N ILE A 577 2.51 -3.69 -9.88
CA ILE A 577 2.08 -4.96 -9.28
C ILE A 577 0.92 -5.59 -10.08
N GLU A 578 -0.09 -4.82 -10.46
CA GLU A 578 -1.26 -5.30 -11.23
C GLU A 578 -0.89 -5.88 -12.60
N ILE A 579 0.20 -5.42 -13.22
CA ILE A 579 0.76 -5.97 -14.47
C ILE A 579 1.04 -7.47 -14.36
N PHE A 580 1.29 -7.98 -13.16
CA PHE A 580 1.60 -9.39 -12.95
C PHE A 580 0.39 -10.26 -12.57
N TYR A 581 -0.68 -9.67 -12.03
CA TYR A 581 -1.77 -10.44 -11.40
C TYR A 581 -3.12 -10.36 -12.09
N GLU A 582 -3.43 -9.24 -12.72
CA GLU A 582 -4.76 -9.01 -13.25
C GLU A 582 -4.80 -9.31 -14.75
N ALA A 583 -5.80 -10.08 -15.16
CA ALA A 583 -5.85 -10.69 -16.49
C ALA A 583 -5.70 -9.67 -17.62
N ASN A 584 -6.37 -8.52 -17.52
CA ASN A 584 -6.29 -7.48 -18.54
C ASN A 584 -4.86 -6.95 -18.73
N TYR A 585 -4.14 -6.72 -17.62
CA TYR A 585 -2.76 -6.23 -17.69
C TYR A 585 -1.76 -7.33 -18.08
N ILE A 586 -2.02 -8.59 -17.74
CA ILE A 586 -1.25 -9.73 -18.26
C ILE A 586 -1.35 -9.78 -19.78
N THR A 587 -2.55 -9.63 -20.34
CA THR A 587 -2.75 -9.57 -21.81
C THR A 587 -2.01 -8.39 -22.41
N LEU A 588 -2.16 -7.19 -21.83
CA LEU A 588 -1.44 -5.99 -22.27
C LEU A 588 0.08 -6.19 -22.31
N ARG A 589 0.66 -6.72 -21.23
CA ARG A 589 2.09 -7.03 -21.16
C ARG A 589 2.50 -7.98 -22.27
N ARG A 590 1.72 -9.06 -22.50
CA ARG A 590 1.98 -10.01 -23.57
C ARG A 590 1.89 -9.37 -24.95
N ASP A 591 0.89 -8.51 -25.19
CA ASP A 591 0.72 -7.78 -26.45
C ASP A 591 1.93 -6.86 -26.74
N ILE A 592 2.43 -6.15 -25.72
CA ILE A 592 3.65 -5.34 -25.83
C ILE A 592 4.87 -6.21 -26.18
N PHE A 593 5.10 -7.29 -25.42
CA PHE A 593 6.22 -8.20 -25.71
C PHE A 593 6.09 -8.90 -27.07
N ALA A 594 4.87 -9.15 -27.55
CA ALA A 594 4.63 -9.68 -28.89
C ALA A 594 5.02 -8.66 -29.98
N LYS A 595 4.64 -7.38 -29.81
CA LYS A 595 5.06 -6.29 -30.71
C LYS A 595 6.57 -6.08 -30.70
N LEU A 596 7.21 -6.14 -29.55
CA LEU A 596 8.68 -6.05 -29.44
C LEU A 596 9.36 -7.22 -30.16
N ARG A 597 8.89 -8.46 -29.94
CA ARG A 597 9.40 -9.66 -30.61
C ARG A 597 9.15 -9.70 -32.12
N LYS A 598 8.18 -8.94 -32.63
CA LYS A 598 7.99 -8.75 -34.08
C LYS A 598 9.20 -8.03 -34.70
N HIS A 599 9.77 -7.04 -34.01
CA HIS A 599 10.89 -6.24 -34.50
C HIS A 599 12.23 -6.92 -34.21
N TRP A 600 12.36 -7.58 -33.05
CA TRP A 600 13.58 -8.25 -32.59
C TRP A 600 13.50 -9.77 -32.76
N HIS A 601 13.48 -10.23 -34.00
CA HIS A 601 13.32 -11.63 -34.40
C HIS A 601 14.50 -12.55 -34.03
N LYS A 602 15.64 -11.97 -33.61
CA LYS A 602 16.85 -12.68 -33.17
C LYS A 602 16.95 -12.92 -31.65
N MET A 603 15.96 -12.49 -30.84
CA MET A 603 16.03 -12.74 -29.39
C MET A 603 16.09 -14.25 -29.10
N PRO A 604 17.06 -14.72 -28.29
CA PRO A 604 17.22 -16.14 -27.99
C PRO A 604 15.97 -16.67 -27.31
N HIS A 605 15.31 -17.62 -27.95
CA HIS A 605 14.23 -18.38 -27.34
C HIS A 605 14.81 -19.41 -26.38
N HIS A 606 14.15 -19.64 -25.23
CA HIS A 606 14.47 -20.70 -24.27
C HIS A 606 14.23 -22.10 -24.89
N ARG A 607 15.07 -22.51 -25.86
CA ARG A 607 14.94 -23.78 -26.59
C ARG A 607 14.97 -24.99 -25.66
N SER A 608 15.69 -24.89 -24.53
CA SER A 608 15.76 -25.94 -23.51
C SER A 608 14.39 -26.27 -22.90
N ILE A 609 13.58 -25.27 -22.57
CA ILE A 609 12.28 -25.50 -21.90
C ILE A 609 11.31 -26.23 -22.83
N TYR A 610 11.21 -25.79 -24.08
CA TYR A 610 10.25 -26.36 -25.04
C TYR A 610 10.65 -27.77 -25.47
N SER A 611 11.95 -28.02 -25.67
CA SER A 611 12.44 -29.37 -25.99
C SER A 611 12.19 -30.34 -24.84
N THR A 612 12.34 -29.90 -23.60
CA THR A 612 12.03 -30.70 -22.40
C THR A 612 10.55 -31.04 -22.31
N LEU A 613 9.66 -30.05 -22.54
CA LEU A 613 8.21 -30.29 -22.57
C LEU A 613 7.81 -31.36 -23.58
N ILE A 614 8.35 -31.29 -24.80
CA ILE A 614 8.07 -32.24 -25.89
C ILE A 614 8.69 -33.61 -25.60
N LYS A 615 9.88 -33.67 -25.00
CA LYS A 615 10.50 -34.95 -24.62
C LYS A 615 9.63 -35.72 -23.63
N HIS A 616 9.00 -35.02 -22.68
CA HIS A 616 8.15 -35.64 -21.66
C HIS A 616 6.75 -36.05 -22.15
N SER A 617 6.29 -35.60 -23.32
CA SER A 617 5.01 -36.07 -23.88
C SER A 617 5.09 -37.45 -24.54
N GLY A 618 6.29 -38.03 -24.67
CA GLY A 618 6.49 -39.31 -25.37
C GLY A 618 6.28 -39.22 -26.89
N LEU A 619 6.10 -40.37 -27.53
CA LEU A 619 5.92 -40.50 -28.99
C LEU A 619 4.54 -39.95 -29.42
N ILE A 620 4.56 -38.92 -30.27
CA ILE A 620 3.36 -38.31 -30.83
C ILE A 620 2.97 -39.06 -32.10
N ARG A 621 1.75 -39.61 -32.14
CA ARG A 621 1.21 -40.34 -33.30
C ARG A 621 0.76 -39.38 -34.41
N ASN A 622 0.78 -39.82 -35.67
CA ASN A 622 0.37 -39.00 -36.82
C ASN A 622 -1.06 -38.45 -36.73
N ASN A 623 -1.97 -39.17 -36.06
CA ASN A 623 -3.37 -38.76 -35.90
C ASN A 623 -3.62 -37.89 -34.65
N ALA A 624 -2.60 -37.57 -33.86
CA ALA A 624 -2.76 -36.86 -32.58
C ALA A 624 -3.25 -35.41 -32.76
N ILE A 625 -4.17 -35.02 -31.89
CA ILE A 625 -4.62 -33.63 -31.69
C ILE A 625 -3.81 -33.05 -30.54
N ILE A 626 -3.04 -32.00 -30.83
CA ILE A 626 -2.15 -31.33 -29.88
C ILE A 626 -2.76 -30.01 -29.44
N LEU A 627 -2.72 -29.70 -28.15
CA LEU A 627 -3.04 -28.39 -27.59
C LEU A 627 -1.78 -27.66 -27.12
N ASP A 628 -1.48 -26.51 -27.71
CA ASP A 628 -0.49 -25.56 -27.22
C ASP A 628 -1.20 -24.43 -26.45
N HIS A 629 -1.20 -24.53 -25.13
CA HIS A 629 -1.86 -23.56 -24.26
C HIS A 629 -0.90 -22.50 -23.73
N ASN A 630 -1.11 -21.27 -24.20
CA ASN A 630 -0.51 -20.03 -23.72
C ASN A 630 1.01 -19.91 -23.91
N SER A 631 1.61 -20.74 -24.77
CA SER A 631 3.02 -20.56 -25.13
C SER A 631 3.25 -19.21 -25.82
N PRO A 632 4.32 -18.47 -25.46
CA PRO A 632 4.58 -17.16 -26.04
C PRO A 632 4.75 -17.27 -27.55
N VAL A 633 3.92 -16.54 -28.32
CA VAL A 633 3.96 -16.54 -29.79
C VAL A 633 3.79 -17.96 -30.40
N GLY A 634 3.15 -18.91 -29.69
CA GLY A 634 2.88 -20.27 -30.21
C GLY A 634 4.15 -21.06 -30.50
N ILE A 635 5.21 -20.81 -29.72
CA ILE A 635 6.55 -21.30 -30.00
C ILE A 635 6.66 -22.82 -29.91
N ILE A 636 5.85 -23.49 -29.08
CA ILE A 636 5.80 -24.95 -29.01
C ILE A 636 5.25 -25.49 -30.33
N GLY A 637 4.11 -24.95 -30.77
CA GLY A 637 3.54 -25.26 -32.09
C GLY A 637 4.53 -25.04 -33.25
N HIS A 638 5.25 -23.92 -33.23
CA HIS A 638 6.26 -23.63 -34.24
C HIS A 638 7.44 -24.62 -34.20
N TYR A 639 7.87 -25.04 -33.02
CA TYR A 639 8.93 -26.02 -32.85
C TYR A 639 8.52 -27.40 -33.39
N LEU A 640 7.30 -27.84 -33.12
CA LEU A 640 6.74 -29.10 -33.65
C LEU A 640 6.76 -29.10 -35.19
N LEU A 641 6.33 -28.00 -35.81
CA LEU A 641 6.35 -27.83 -37.26
C LEU A 641 7.76 -27.81 -37.84
N LYS A 642 8.69 -27.08 -37.20
CA LYS A 642 10.08 -26.98 -37.65
C LYS A 642 10.81 -28.33 -37.59
N ARG A 643 10.52 -29.16 -36.57
CA ARG A 643 11.08 -30.51 -36.43
C ARG A 643 10.32 -31.59 -37.20
N LYS A 644 9.30 -31.24 -37.99
CA LYS A 644 8.46 -32.17 -38.75
C LYS A 644 7.86 -33.30 -37.89
N ILE A 645 7.53 -33.00 -36.63
CA ILE A 645 6.87 -33.97 -35.74
C ILE A 645 5.45 -34.19 -36.27
N PRO A 646 5.00 -35.44 -36.47
CA PRO A 646 3.73 -35.68 -37.15
C PRO A 646 2.53 -35.55 -36.21
N PHE A 647 1.49 -34.85 -36.68
CA PHE A 647 0.21 -34.66 -35.99
C PHE A 647 -0.92 -34.33 -36.99
N SER A 648 -2.18 -34.54 -36.59
CA SER A 648 -3.36 -34.26 -37.41
C SER A 648 -3.82 -32.82 -37.26
N LYS A 649 -3.90 -32.34 -36.01
CA LYS A 649 -4.47 -31.02 -35.67
C LYS A 649 -3.70 -30.39 -34.52
N LEU A 650 -3.30 -29.13 -34.66
CA LEU A 650 -2.68 -28.32 -33.60
C LEU A 650 -3.63 -27.20 -33.21
N LEU A 651 -4.17 -27.26 -31.99
CA LEU A 651 -4.96 -26.22 -31.36
C LEU A 651 -3.99 -25.30 -30.60
N VAL A 652 -3.97 -24.01 -30.90
CA VAL A 652 -3.17 -23.02 -30.15
C VAL A 652 -4.13 -22.08 -29.44
N VAL A 653 -4.07 -22.08 -28.11
CA VAL A 653 -4.89 -21.20 -27.26
C VAL A 653 -3.98 -20.12 -26.70
N ASN A 654 -4.34 -18.86 -26.91
CA ASN A 654 -3.56 -17.75 -26.39
C ASN A 654 -4.47 -16.60 -25.95
N SER A 655 -4.01 -15.83 -24.98
CA SER A 655 -4.76 -14.68 -24.49
C SER A 655 -4.49 -13.38 -25.25
N SER A 656 -3.35 -13.29 -25.91
CA SER A 656 -2.88 -12.10 -26.64
C SER A 656 -3.36 -12.10 -28.09
N ASN A 657 -4.03 -11.03 -28.53
CA ASN A 657 -4.44 -10.87 -29.93
C ASN A 657 -3.21 -10.74 -30.84
N GLU A 658 -2.22 -9.98 -30.39
CA GLU A 658 -0.96 -9.73 -31.07
C GLU A 658 -0.19 -11.04 -31.26
N GLU A 659 -0.09 -11.90 -30.24
CA GLU A 659 0.55 -13.21 -30.37
C GLU A 659 -0.22 -14.12 -31.34
N ILE A 660 -1.55 -14.17 -31.28
CA ILE A 660 -2.39 -14.91 -32.24
C ILE A 660 -2.12 -14.42 -33.68
N SER A 661 -2.03 -13.12 -33.89
CA SER A 661 -1.75 -12.54 -35.22
C SER A 661 -0.36 -12.94 -35.75
N LEU A 662 0.65 -13.00 -34.88
CA LEU A 662 2.00 -13.42 -35.23
C LEU A 662 2.06 -14.92 -35.52
N ILE A 663 1.36 -15.75 -34.73
CA ILE A 663 1.24 -17.18 -34.97
C ILE A 663 0.59 -17.42 -36.32
N LYS A 664 -0.53 -16.75 -36.64
CA LYS A 664 -1.20 -16.87 -37.94
C LYS A 664 -0.27 -16.53 -39.11
N LYS A 665 0.59 -15.50 -38.95
CA LYS A 665 1.56 -15.10 -39.99
C LYS A 665 2.71 -16.11 -40.15
N ARG A 666 3.24 -16.63 -39.03
CA ARG A 666 4.36 -17.60 -39.02
C ARG A 666 3.94 -19.00 -39.44
N THR A 667 2.67 -19.33 -39.20
CA THR A 667 2.15 -20.69 -39.29
C THR A 667 1.09 -20.72 -40.39
N ARG A 668 1.53 -20.83 -41.65
CA ARG A 668 0.64 -20.89 -42.84
C ARG A 668 0.02 -22.29 -43.06
N SER A 669 0.00 -23.15 -42.05
CA SER A 669 -0.46 -24.54 -42.17
C SER A 669 -1.96 -24.66 -41.90
N LYS A 670 -2.68 -25.38 -42.77
CA LYS A 670 -4.11 -25.73 -42.60
C LYS A 670 -4.39 -26.61 -41.37
N ARG A 671 -3.35 -27.19 -40.75
CA ARG A 671 -3.47 -28.03 -39.56
C ARG A 671 -3.51 -27.25 -38.23
N VAL A 672 -3.35 -25.92 -38.27
CA VAL A 672 -3.24 -25.08 -37.06
C VAL A 672 -4.51 -24.25 -36.84
N PHE A 673 -5.13 -24.41 -35.67
CA PHE A 673 -6.38 -23.76 -35.30
C PHE A 673 -6.14 -22.86 -34.09
N LEU A 674 -6.47 -21.58 -34.23
CA LEU A 674 -6.18 -20.57 -33.22
C LEU A 674 -7.45 -20.25 -32.41
N HIS A 675 -7.34 -20.31 -31.09
CA HIS A 675 -8.41 -19.99 -30.16
C HIS A 675 -7.96 -18.91 -29.18
N LYS A 676 -8.88 -17.99 -28.86
CA LYS A 676 -8.64 -16.94 -27.87
C LYS A 676 -9.22 -17.36 -26.52
N SER A 677 -8.45 -17.22 -25.45
CA SER A 677 -8.93 -17.39 -24.07
C SER A 677 -8.60 -16.16 -23.21
N LYS A 678 -9.24 -16.03 -22.04
CA LYS A 678 -8.80 -15.04 -21.05
C LYS A 678 -7.60 -15.59 -20.27
N PRO A 679 -6.64 -14.75 -19.85
CA PRO A 679 -5.53 -15.19 -19.00
C PRO A 679 -6.01 -15.92 -17.75
N GLY A 680 -5.44 -17.09 -17.49
CA GLY A 680 -5.78 -17.90 -16.32
C GLY A 680 -7.13 -18.61 -16.41
N GLN A 681 -7.80 -18.55 -17.56
CA GLN A 681 -8.98 -19.35 -17.87
C GLN A 681 -8.66 -20.30 -19.02
N PHE A 682 -9.26 -21.48 -18.96
CA PHE A 682 -9.16 -22.47 -20.01
C PHE A 682 -10.34 -22.29 -20.99
N ALA A 683 -10.14 -22.60 -22.28
CA ALA A 683 -11.19 -22.44 -23.28
C ALA A 683 -12.11 -23.68 -23.29
N ASN A 684 -13.37 -23.51 -22.88
CA ASN A 684 -14.31 -24.63 -22.72
C ASN A 684 -14.80 -25.23 -24.06
N ASN A 685 -14.79 -24.47 -25.15
CA ASN A 685 -15.32 -24.89 -26.46
C ASN A 685 -14.30 -25.67 -27.32
N LEU A 686 -13.32 -26.33 -26.69
CA LEU A 686 -12.31 -27.13 -27.38
C LEU A 686 -12.72 -28.62 -27.44
N SER A 687 -12.38 -29.26 -28.56
CA SER A 687 -12.40 -30.72 -28.69
C SER A 687 -11.41 -31.37 -27.73
N GLN A 688 -11.63 -32.64 -27.38
CA GLN A 688 -10.65 -33.39 -26.61
C GLN A 688 -9.34 -33.58 -27.39
N VAL A 689 -8.23 -33.66 -26.66
CA VAL A 689 -6.86 -33.67 -27.21
C VAL A 689 -6.05 -34.86 -26.69
N ASP A 690 -5.10 -35.30 -27.51
CA ASP A 690 -4.22 -36.43 -27.21
C ASP A 690 -2.94 -35.97 -26.49
N VAL A 691 -2.47 -34.75 -26.76
CA VAL A 691 -1.30 -34.14 -26.11
C VAL A 691 -1.61 -32.71 -25.70
N LEU A 692 -1.31 -32.35 -24.45
CA LEU A 692 -1.51 -31.00 -23.93
C LEU A 692 -0.20 -30.41 -23.40
N TYR A 693 0.17 -29.26 -23.97
CA TYR A 693 1.25 -28.42 -23.47
C TYR A 693 0.70 -27.17 -22.79
N SER A 694 1.27 -26.79 -21.64
CA SER A 694 1.03 -25.45 -21.09
C SER A 694 2.27 -24.76 -20.57
N TYR A 695 2.34 -23.46 -20.84
CA TYR A 695 3.46 -22.61 -20.46
C TYR A 695 3.07 -21.57 -19.43
N ASN A 696 3.64 -21.72 -18.23
CA ASN A 696 3.63 -20.79 -17.11
C ASN A 696 2.25 -20.32 -16.61
N VAL A 697 1.17 -21.03 -16.94
CA VAL A 697 -0.19 -20.57 -16.59
C VAL A 697 -0.51 -20.78 -15.11
N LEU A 698 -0.10 -21.93 -14.55
CA LEU A 698 -0.35 -22.26 -13.14
C LEU A 698 0.25 -21.22 -12.17
N GLY A 699 1.27 -20.46 -12.59
CA GLY A 699 1.92 -19.41 -11.78
C GLY A 699 1.01 -18.26 -11.39
N TYR A 700 0.02 -17.91 -12.23
CA TYR A 700 -0.81 -16.72 -12.00
C TYR A 700 -2.32 -17.00 -11.93
N VAL A 701 -2.75 -18.26 -12.06
CA VAL A 701 -4.16 -18.65 -11.93
C VAL A 701 -4.67 -18.34 -10.51
N LYS A 702 -5.88 -17.76 -10.39
CA LYS A 702 -6.50 -17.43 -9.09
C LYS A 702 -7.13 -18.66 -8.40
N MET A 703 -7.59 -19.67 -9.16
CA MET A 703 -8.20 -20.91 -8.65
C MET A 703 -7.59 -22.11 -9.38
N MET A 704 -6.52 -22.67 -8.82
CA MET A 704 -5.76 -23.72 -9.48
C MET A 704 -6.59 -25.00 -9.66
N ASP A 705 -7.42 -25.36 -8.67
CA ASP A 705 -8.31 -26.53 -8.75
C ASP A 705 -9.24 -26.50 -9.97
N ASN A 706 -9.91 -25.37 -10.20
CA ASN A 706 -10.82 -25.22 -11.33
C ASN A 706 -10.07 -25.31 -12.66
N TYR A 707 -8.89 -24.68 -12.73
CA TYR A 707 -8.07 -24.69 -13.94
C TYR A 707 -7.50 -26.09 -14.25
N VAL A 708 -7.05 -26.83 -13.23
CA VAL A 708 -6.60 -28.22 -13.36
C VAL A 708 -7.76 -29.10 -13.84
N ARG A 709 -8.96 -28.95 -13.26
CA ARG A 709 -10.17 -29.65 -13.68
C ARG A 709 -10.50 -29.39 -15.15
N ASP A 710 -10.48 -28.12 -15.57
CA ASP A 710 -10.79 -27.74 -16.95
C ASP A 710 -9.78 -28.32 -17.95
N ILE A 711 -8.48 -28.26 -17.64
CA ILE A 711 -7.42 -28.89 -18.44
C ILE A 711 -7.63 -30.39 -18.56
N CYS A 712 -7.82 -31.08 -17.42
CA CYS A 712 -7.93 -32.53 -17.38
C CYS A 712 -9.19 -33.02 -18.10
N SER A 713 -10.27 -32.22 -18.10
CA SER A 713 -11.50 -32.54 -18.83
C SER A 713 -11.30 -32.65 -20.35
N LYS A 714 -10.31 -31.94 -20.92
CA LYS A 714 -10.02 -31.96 -22.36
C LYS A 714 -8.99 -32.99 -22.78
N LEU A 715 -8.28 -33.60 -21.85
CA LEU A 715 -7.37 -34.68 -22.18
C LEU A 715 -8.17 -35.97 -22.39
N LYS A 716 -7.92 -36.70 -23.48
CA LYS A 716 -8.50 -38.04 -23.70
C LYS A 716 -7.90 -39.06 -22.74
N THR A 717 -8.59 -40.17 -22.52
CA THR A 717 -8.02 -41.35 -21.84
C THR A 717 -6.78 -41.82 -22.60
N GLY A 718 -5.67 -42.04 -21.90
CA GLY A 718 -4.36 -42.32 -22.50
C GLY A 718 -3.62 -41.10 -23.07
N GLY A 719 -4.23 -39.91 -23.05
CA GLY A 719 -3.61 -38.67 -23.49
C GLY A 719 -2.49 -38.20 -22.54
N THR A 720 -1.52 -37.47 -23.07
CA THR A 720 -0.33 -36.99 -22.35
C THR A 720 -0.43 -35.50 -22.02
N LEU A 721 0.07 -35.14 -20.85
CA LEU A 721 0.12 -33.79 -20.30
C LEU A 721 1.57 -33.41 -20.05
N SER A 722 1.97 -32.20 -20.43
CA SER A 722 3.29 -31.65 -20.14
C SER A 722 3.20 -30.14 -19.90
N LEU A 723 3.49 -29.72 -18.67
CA LEU A 723 3.31 -28.36 -18.19
C LEU A 723 4.62 -27.87 -17.59
N VAL A 724 4.94 -26.59 -17.80
CA VAL A 724 6.05 -25.93 -17.10
C VAL A 724 5.53 -24.70 -16.37
N VAL A 725 6.00 -24.51 -15.15
CA VAL A 725 5.81 -23.31 -14.35
C VAL A 725 7.17 -22.73 -14.04
N TYR A 726 7.33 -21.43 -14.26
CA TYR A 726 8.63 -20.79 -14.23
C TYR A 726 8.66 -19.69 -13.17
N ASN A 727 9.75 -19.64 -12.40
CA ASN A 727 10.05 -18.61 -11.42
C ASN A 727 11.41 -17.94 -11.70
N HIS A 728 11.50 -16.62 -11.57
CA HIS A 728 12.76 -15.86 -11.79
C HIS A 728 13.49 -15.54 -10.47
N TRP A 729 14.78 -15.26 -10.60
CA TRP A 729 15.83 -15.05 -9.59
C TRP A 729 15.45 -14.37 -8.25
N PHE A 730 14.52 -13.42 -8.25
CA PHE A 730 14.14 -12.72 -7.02
C PHE A 730 12.81 -13.18 -6.42
N ASN A 731 12.16 -14.22 -6.97
CA ASN A 731 10.74 -14.47 -6.69
C ASN A 731 9.86 -13.22 -6.97
N VAL A 732 10.35 -12.21 -7.71
CA VAL A 732 9.63 -10.94 -7.95
C VAL A 732 8.43 -11.16 -8.86
N MET A 733 8.46 -12.19 -9.70
CA MET A 733 7.26 -12.60 -10.42
C MET A 733 6.35 -13.35 -9.47
N PRO A 734 5.07 -12.98 -9.43
CA PRO A 734 4.19 -13.55 -8.45
C PRO A 734 3.73 -14.93 -8.86
N ASN A 735 4.26 -15.90 -8.14
CA ASN A 735 3.84 -17.27 -8.22
C ASN A 735 2.85 -17.56 -7.09
N THR A 736 1.85 -18.39 -7.37
CA THR A 736 0.92 -18.85 -6.33
C THR A 736 1.70 -19.60 -5.25
N PRO A 737 1.43 -19.34 -3.95
CA PRO A 737 2.07 -20.08 -2.84
C PRO A 737 1.88 -21.60 -2.93
N GLU A 738 0.87 -22.02 -3.69
CA GLU A 738 0.54 -23.42 -3.95
C GLU A 738 1.59 -24.14 -4.79
N LEU A 739 2.42 -23.42 -5.57
CA LEU A 739 3.52 -23.99 -6.34
C LEU A 739 4.59 -24.65 -5.49
N GLU A 740 4.73 -24.24 -4.23
CA GLU A 740 5.68 -24.84 -3.29
C GLU A 740 5.16 -26.16 -2.71
N LYS A 741 3.85 -26.45 -2.88
CA LYS A 741 3.21 -27.68 -2.42
C LYS A 741 3.00 -28.63 -3.59
N ILE A 742 4.10 -29.09 -4.19
CA ILE A 742 4.10 -29.99 -5.37
C ILE A 742 3.14 -31.18 -5.19
N ASP A 743 3.10 -31.78 -3.99
CA ASP A 743 2.24 -32.94 -3.73
C ASP A 743 0.75 -32.57 -3.73
N LYS A 744 0.39 -31.36 -3.30
CA LYS A 744 -0.98 -30.84 -3.44
C LYS A 744 -1.34 -30.72 -4.91
N ILE A 745 -0.43 -30.24 -5.75
CA ILE A 745 -0.65 -30.12 -7.20
C ILE A 745 -0.81 -31.51 -7.83
N LYS A 746 0.08 -32.45 -7.51
CA LYS A 746 -0.03 -33.85 -7.97
C LYS A 746 -1.37 -34.46 -7.57
N LYS A 747 -1.80 -34.25 -6.31
CA LYS A 747 -3.10 -34.71 -5.82
C LYS A 747 -4.25 -34.11 -6.62
N MET A 748 -4.23 -32.80 -6.92
CA MET A 748 -5.24 -32.16 -7.77
C MET A 748 -5.34 -32.83 -9.16
N PHE A 749 -4.21 -33.21 -9.77
CA PHE A 749 -4.21 -33.94 -11.04
C PHE A 749 -4.72 -35.38 -10.89
N LEU A 750 -4.30 -36.07 -9.83
CA LEU A 750 -4.72 -37.44 -9.52
C LEU A 750 -6.22 -37.53 -9.29
N ASP A 751 -6.79 -36.57 -8.55
CA ASP A 751 -8.25 -36.43 -8.31
C ASP A 751 -9.02 -36.24 -9.62
N ASN A 752 -8.37 -35.77 -10.68
CA ASN A 752 -8.91 -35.64 -12.04
C ASN A 752 -8.44 -36.77 -12.99
N LYS A 753 -8.03 -37.92 -12.44
CA LYS A 753 -7.57 -39.13 -13.16
C LYS A 753 -6.32 -38.93 -14.03
N VAL A 754 -5.47 -37.95 -13.72
CA VAL A 754 -4.20 -37.77 -14.42
C VAL A 754 -3.05 -38.08 -13.48
N ASP A 755 -2.28 -39.12 -13.81
CA ASP A 755 -1.12 -39.53 -13.03
C ASP A 755 0.09 -38.71 -13.45
N VAL A 756 0.48 -37.74 -12.61
CA VAL A 756 1.47 -36.71 -12.94
C VAL A 756 2.74 -36.90 -12.12
N LYS A 757 3.85 -37.04 -12.83
CA LYS A 757 5.21 -36.91 -12.30
C LYS A 757 5.64 -35.45 -12.33
N SER A 758 6.51 -35.07 -11.39
CA SER A 758 7.06 -33.72 -11.33
C SER A 758 8.58 -33.75 -11.40
N TYR A 759 9.17 -32.78 -12.07
CA TYR A 759 10.61 -32.53 -12.06
C TYR A 759 10.86 -31.08 -11.70
N HIS A 760 11.77 -30.84 -10.76
CA HIS A 760 12.12 -29.51 -10.28
C HIS A 760 13.56 -29.21 -10.67
N HIS A 761 13.75 -28.21 -11.52
CA HIS A 761 15.06 -27.72 -11.91
C HIS A 761 15.33 -26.38 -11.23
N LYS A 762 16.35 -26.35 -10.37
CA LYS A 762 16.79 -25.15 -9.66
C LYS A 762 18.18 -24.78 -10.13
N SER A 763 18.32 -23.59 -10.68
CA SER A 763 19.59 -22.95 -10.99
C SER A 763 19.76 -21.70 -10.15
N PHE A 764 20.97 -21.14 -10.12
CA PHE A 764 21.20 -19.87 -9.42
C PHE A 764 20.19 -18.82 -9.88
N TRP A 765 19.90 -18.70 -11.19
CA TRP A 765 19.11 -17.64 -11.81
C TRP A 765 17.58 -17.92 -11.93
N LYS A 766 17.16 -19.19 -11.86
CA LYS A 766 15.85 -19.67 -12.38
C LYS A 766 15.38 -20.90 -11.62
N GLU A 767 14.09 -20.98 -11.34
CA GLU A 767 13.45 -22.15 -10.72
C GLU A 767 12.29 -22.60 -11.62
N GLU A 768 12.32 -23.85 -12.07
CA GLU A 768 11.41 -24.39 -13.08
C GLU A 768 10.75 -25.67 -12.55
N PHE A 769 9.41 -25.68 -12.52
CA PHE A 769 8.62 -26.84 -12.13
C PHE A 769 7.95 -27.45 -13.35
N TYR A 770 8.34 -28.67 -13.68
CA TYR A 770 7.76 -29.46 -14.75
C TYR A 770 6.77 -30.46 -14.18
N PHE A 771 5.60 -30.56 -14.79
CA PHE A 771 4.56 -31.54 -14.48
C PHE A 771 4.23 -32.29 -15.75
N TYR A 772 4.40 -33.60 -15.76
CA TYR A 772 4.10 -34.42 -16.93
C TYR A 772 3.45 -35.74 -16.53
N GLY A 773 2.51 -36.23 -17.33
CA GLY A 773 1.69 -37.37 -16.94
C GLY A 773 0.75 -37.85 -18.02
N THR A 774 0.00 -38.90 -17.69
CA THR A 774 -1.00 -39.52 -18.58
C THR A 774 -2.33 -39.62 -17.88
N LYS A 775 -3.42 -39.39 -18.62
CA LYS A 775 -4.77 -39.61 -18.11
C LYS A 775 -5.10 -41.10 -18.12
N LYS A 776 -5.50 -41.62 -16.95
CA LYS A 776 -5.95 -42.99 -16.76
C LYS A 776 -7.36 -43.20 -17.29
#